data_AF-A0AAQ3M981-F1
#
_entry.id   AF-A0AAQ3M981-F1
#
_cell.length_a   1.000
_cell.length_b   1.000
_cell.length_c   1.000
_cell.angle_alpha   90.00
_cell.angle_beta   90.00
_cell.angle_gamma   90.00
#
_symmetry.space_group_name_H-M   'P 1'
#
loop_
_entity.id
_entity.type
_entity.pdbx_description
1 polymer ?
#
loop_
_entity_poly.entity_id
_entity_poly.type
_entity_poly.pdbx_seq_one_letter_code
_entity_poly.pdbx_strand_id
1 'polypeptide(L)'
;MASQDGPNTPEWNPISCTSSLRSSAASSSILRPSQPLLPVLADFRSLSSNSEHVTWSANDGGDGAAVGRDIAPLEPVTCHLLTETIRSFLSPPHLRDQSLAIRAPSLEAALQQATVTIRYNAKWFAPGPVSSLILTSLEAASASSSSADLYAALALIDTVGTYSLLPSSCLLPVARFISHAYHQGSRSNRLKRLSEESWAVSAHILQTHLSEQFIAALLSIIRDDLATFDRRTGYGHTAGALKILSDRLLFTKFKQPKVSLTAILGSLKSPDVRFDVMIREQIMELLVRILSDHKITQDLSKDAGWERVLDLVVSCVTSLPKNSALALPLVDAVTPWMDQFEARQLASVSRAFVHAGRMLTPSLHREFVFAWSRALPLPHWTAEFDDTMTQLCSAPHYAAELEPVVNKSMAIFLQSEDVAELRDFVEKYKTYIYSPATTPVASAIIGDAFVNTFRYCMEGQTQTWRRVLLFETLCDISDHSLDAARMLFRLRADITGAVYFKARPVTPLVVQSTPTTTVLYHAQYLPIEKFHDSILRVILNGTKTWETYDCFLFSLPYLLSNHKMFEGKIAFIEKLKKALSDHLEDKTILEPPKDKNLSKYHSVGQHVQILTTIMSYHRYFSKSEIVHLVSLFNNTAGSGDYAVSKQCIHALTVCCYEVPSVMTNCMDDVIDKMARMVTQRSLAIHVLQFLASVSRLPDLYRNFTQIDYKKIFGVCQSYLQSTVALSNSIAKNSAAPSDNNATINMEEALPHYVYALAHHIITFWYIAMKPQDRAGLKKYITHCLTYKSVSGMDIVEDQGLVTIDMMDRVDAEAQRSAADESGENHSVTADEFTEVDGRLIERHRLAGLLLISTKTALRTSKTLVTTRRASGTMRQLIQKNNSLAYAAAATADIQDENYLTMVPEDVLGSTYGKIFIPSPSSPLGSFNVVELPESDAVRRAIESFDRTSALDSHKAGVIYIGEGQTSEDVIFQNISGSFDYNEFISGLGDVQRLRGATFNTQGLDRTNDTDGEYAIVWDNEVTEMVFHITTLMPNSTDIRENTPRKKRHIGNDFVNIIFNNSGTRLTFDALATLFPSSFSYVYIVVTPSARTSFIEARSTTAFTTAPSTTRFYKVQVLAASDYPTVSPAVDEKVVSGASLPGFVRNLALNDCMVALMKSPRSDPGEYPSSWRNRLEQLRRMAMRYGSAA
;
A
#
# COMPACT_ATOMS: atom_id res chain seq x y z
N MET A 1 -65.31 47.42 2.97
CA MET A 1 -65.01 48.70 2.32
C MET A 1 -64.08 48.36 1.15
N ALA A 2 -64.45 48.51 -0.11
CA ALA A 2 -64.89 49.72 -0.84
C ALA A 2 -63.71 50.68 -1.13
N SER A 3 -63.49 51.20 -2.36
CA SER A 3 -64.21 50.99 -3.64
C SER A 3 -63.44 51.64 -4.82
N GLN A 4 -64.00 51.58 -6.05
CA GLN A 4 -63.75 52.47 -7.22
C GLN A 4 -62.43 52.29 -8.02
N ASP A 5 -62.32 52.63 -9.32
CA ASP A 5 -63.32 53.08 -10.32
C ASP A 5 -62.95 52.74 -11.79
N GLY A 6 -63.85 53.02 -12.76
CA GLY A 6 -63.61 52.95 -14.23
C GLY A 6 -63.38 54.34 -14.88
N PRO A 7 -63.92 54.68 -16.09
CA PRO A 7 -64.62 53.87 -17.11
C PRO A 7 -64.28 54.26 -18.60
N ASN A 8 -65.22 54.01 -19.55
CA ASN A 8 -65.37 54.53 -20.95
C ASN A 8 -64.67 53.77 -22.12
N THR A 9 -65.18 53.61 -23.38
CA THR A 9 -66.51 53.47 -24.09
C THR A 9 -66.34 53.91 -25.57
N PRO A 10 -67.22 53.60 -26.57
CA PRO A 10 -68.27 52.57 -26.73
C PRO A 10 -67.98 51.73 -28.04
N GLU A 11 -68.74 51.46 -29.14
CA GLU A 11 -70.15 51.42 -29.67
C GLU A 11 -70.06 50.67 -31.07
N TRP A 12 -71.03 50.02 -31.76
CA TRP A 12 -72.31 49.35 -31.42
C TRP A 12 -72.91 48.54 -32.63
N ASN A 13 -73.48 47.34 -32.37
CA ASN A 13 -74.71 46.74 -32.97
C ASN A 13 -74.83 46.41 -34.50
N PRO A 14 -75.79 45.52 -34.95
CA PRO A 14 -77.06 45.13 -34.29
C PRO A 14 -77.46 43.61 -34.22
N ILE A 15 -78.21 43.25 -33.15
CA ILE A 15 -79.49 42.44 -33.10
C ILE A 15 -79.51 41.01 -33.74
N SER A 16 -80.12 39.92 -33.20
CA SER A 16 -80.68 39.45 -31.90
C SER A 16 -81.16 37.96 -32.10
N CYS A 17 -81.83 37.16 -31.23
CA CYS A 17 -82.30 37.20 -29.84
C CYS A 17 -82.64 35.75 -29.32
N THR A 18 -83.04 35.61 -28.03
CA THR A 18 -83.87 34.55 -27.38
C THR A 18 -83.58 33.03 -27.55
N SER A 19 -83.67 32.13 -26.54
CA SER A 19 -83.79 32.27 -25.05
C SER A 19 -83.80 30.90 -24.30
N SER A 20 -83.20 30.81 -23.10
CA SER A 20 -83.56 29.93 -21.93
C SER A 20 -83.55 28.38 -22.05
N LEU A 21 -83.43 27.51 -21.01
CA LEU A 21 -83.03 27.59 -19.57
C LEU A 21 -82.74 26.16 -18.99
N ARG A 22 -81.87 26.05 -17.97
CA ARG A 22 -81.84 25.10 -16.81
C ARG A 22 -81.85 23.53 -16.93
N SER A 23 -80.71 22.95 -16.49
CA SER A 23 -80.53 21.99 -15.37
C SER A 23 -80.96 20.50 -15.36
N SER A 24 -80.09 19.71 -14.70
CA SER A 24 -80.32 18.52 -13.82
C SER A 24 -80.21 17.07 -14.35
N ALA A 25 -79.43 16.32 -13.56
CA ALA A 25 -79.26 14.88 -13.30
C ALA A 25 -80.19 13.77 -13.90
N ALA A 26 -79.51 12.66 -14.21
CA ALA A 26 -79.84 11.26 -13.88
C ALA A 26 -80.97 10.46 -14.59
N SER A 27 -80.51 9.42 -15.30
CA SER A 27 -81.03 8.03 -15.33
C SER A 27 -82.19 7.62 -16.26
N SER A 28 -82.10 6.37 -16.73
CA SER A 28 -83.14 5.53 -17.38
C SER A 28 -83.64 5.92 -18.80
N SER A 29 -84.24 5.05 -19.63
CA SER A 29 -84.00 3.60 -19.88
C SER A 29 -84.85 3.07 -21.06
N ILE A 30 -84.36 2.04 -21.78
CA ILE A 30 -85.12 0.84 -22.25
C ILE A 30 -86.09 0.92 -23.48
N LEU A 31 -85.93 -0.07 -24.40
CA LEU A 31 -86.85 -0.67 -25.42
C LEU A 31 -87.28 0.07 -26.74
N ARG A 32 -86.88 -0.53 -27.89
CA ARG A 32 -87.68 -1.24 -28.96
C ARG A 32 -89.06 -0.69 -29.45
N PRO A 33 -89.62 -1.17 -30.60
CA PRO A 33 -89.06 -1.83 -31.82
C PRO A 33 -89.64 -1.32 -33.18
N SER A 34 -89.07 -1.73 -34.33
CA SER A 34 -89.72 -1.97 -35.66
C SER A 34 -88.65 -2.09 -36.77
N GLN A 35 -88.39 -3.26 -37.36
CA GLN A 35 -88.99 -3.86 -38.58
C GLN A 35 -88.43 -3.35 -39.94
N PRO A 36 -88.35 -4.21 -40.98
CA PRO A 36 -87.55 -3.95 -42.19
C PRO A 36 -88.35 -3.49 -43.42
N LEU A 37 -87.64 -2.95 -44.42
CA LEU A 37 -88.13 -2.82 -45.81
C LEU A 37 -87.13 -3.41 -46.82
N LEU A 38 -87.54 -4.54 -47.40
CA LEU A 38 -87.11 -5.06 -48.71
C LEU A 38 -88.14 -4.58 -49.77
N PRO A 39 -87.95 -4.79 -51.10
CA PRO A 39 -86.76 -5.28 -51.83
C PRO A 39 -86.36 -4.42 -53.05
N VAL A 40 -85.09 -4.48 -53.48
CA VAL A 40 -84.70 -4.42 -54.91
C VAL A 40 -83.48 -5.33 -55.16
N LEU A 41 -83.67 -6.65 -55.16
CA LEU A 41 -82.64 -7.62 -55.60
C LEU A 41 -83.22 -9.01 -55.96
N ALA A 42 -84.48 -9.05 -56.40
CA ALA A 42 -85.21 -10.28 -56.70
C ALA A 42 -85.61 -10.35 -58.18
N ASP A 43 -84.61 -10.58 -59.06
CA ASP A 43 -84.88 -10.91 -60.48
C ASP A 43 -83.76 -11.72 -61.19
N PHE A 44 -82.60 -11.97 -60.56
CA PHE A 44 -81.49 -12.74 -61.15
C PHE A 44 -81.29 -14.17 -60.57
N ARG A 45 -82.35 -14.75 -59.98
CA ARG A 45 -82.36 -16.17 -59.52
C ARG A 45 -83.37 -17.07 -60.25
N SER A 46 -83.96 -16.58 -61.34
CA SER A 46 -85.00 -17.25 -62.14
C SER A 46 -84.50 -17.78 -63.50
N LEU A 47 -83.21 -17.66 -63.81
CA LEU A 47 -82.56 -18.17 -65.03
C LEU A 47 -81.67 -19.41 -64.74
N SER A 48 -82.18 -20.36 -63.95
CA SER A 48 -81.52 -21.64 -63.65
C SER A 48 -82.31 -22.85 -64.15
N SER A 49 -83.00 -22.71 -65.28
CA SER A 49 -83.65 -23.80 -65.99
C SER A 49 -83.52 -23.59 -67.50
N ASN A 50 -82.74 -24.47 -68.15
CA ASN A 50 -82.29 -24.48 -69.56
C ASN A 50 -81.11 -23.54 -69.89
N SER A 51 -80.38 -23.95 -70.94
CA SER A 51 -79.10 -23.41 -71.47
C SER A 51 -77.91 -23.30 -70.51
N GLU A 52 -77.02 -24.29 -70.64
CA GLU A 52 -75.55 -24.22 -70.55
C GLU A 52 -74.87 -23.53 -69.34
N HIS A 53 -74.15 -24.35 -68.57
CA HIS A 53 -73.22 -23.90 -67.53
C HIS A 53 -72.00 -23.18 -68.12
N VAL A 54 -72.04 -21.85 -68.23
CA VAL A 54 -70.81 -21.03 -68.40
C VAL A 54 -70.05 -20.95 -67.07
N THR A 55 -69.55 -22.09 -66.61
CA THR A 55 -68.48 -22.11 -65.60
C THR A 55 -67.18 -21.70 -66.25
N TRP A 56 -66.40 -20.81 -65.61
CA TRP A 56 -64.97 -20.66 -65.94
C TRP A 56 -64.22 -21.91 -65.42
N SER A 57 -64.34 -23.00 -66.18
CA SER A 57 -63.71 -24.29 -65.90
C SER A 57 -62.31 -24.30 -66.49
N ALA A 58 -61.29 -24.28 -65.63
CA ALA A 58 -59.89 -24.44 -66.02
C ALA A 58 -59.53 -25.91 -66.31
N ASN A 59 -60.35 -26.59 -67.11
CA ASN A 59 -60.26 -28.03 -67.36
C ASN A 59 -60.70 -28.36 -68.81
N ASP A 60 -59.92 -27.88 -69.78
CA ASP A 60 -59.74 -28.62 -71.04
C ASP A 60 -58.36 -28.29 -71.66
N GLY A 61 -57.84 -29.19 -72.49
CA GLY A 61 -56.43 -29.20 -72.91
C GLY A 61 -56.05 -28.19 -74.00
N GLY A 62 -55.87 -26.91 -73.65
CA GLY A 62 -55.38 -25.86 -74.55
C GLY A 62 -54.70 -24.70 -73.81
N ASP A 63 -53.94 -23.86 -74.52
CA ASP A 63 -53.11 -22.77 -73.95
C ASP A 63 -53.84 -21.94 -72.87
N GLY A 64 -53.26 -21.89 -71.66
CA GLY A 64 -53.77 -21.15 -70.50
C GLY A 64 -53.73 -19.61 -70.63
N ALA A 65 -53.73 -19.08 -71.85
CA ALA A 65 -53.57 -17.66 -72.17
C ALA A 65 -54.89 -16.91 -72.41
N ALA A 66 -56.05 -17.58 -72.41
CA ALA A 66 -57.36 -16.98 -72.67
C ALA A 66 -58.09 -16.48 -71.41
N VAL A 67 -57.89 -17.14 -70.27
CA VAL A 67 -58.56 -16.84 -68.99
C VAL A 67 -58.26 -15.40 -68.55
N GLY A 68 -59.31 -14.59 -68.37
CA GLY A 68 -59.19 -13.18 -67.97
C GLY A 68 -59.17 -12.14 -69.11
N ARG A 69 -59.08 -12.55 -70.38
CA ARG A 69 -58.99 -11.60 -71.51
C ARG A 69 -60.33 -11.06 -71.97
N ASP A 70 -61.31 -11.93 -72.13
CA ASP A 70 -62.70 -11.55 -72.40
C ASP A 70 -63.53 -11.70 -71.11
N ILE A 71 -64.51 -10.82 -70.93
CA ILE A 71 -65.41 -10.76 -69.78
C ILE A 71 -66.87 -10.45 -70.18
N ALA A 72 -67.18 -10.35 -71.46
CA ALA A 72 -68.55 -10.14 -71.92
C ALA A 72 -69.43 -11.38 -71.66
N PRO A 73 -70.71 -11.24 -71.27
CA PRO A 73 -71.48 -10.01 -71.03
C PRO A 73 -71.57 -9.65 -69.52
N LEU A 74 -70.51 -9.93 -68.73
CA LEU A 74 -70.50 -9.80 -67.27
C LEU A 74 -69.74 -8.57 -66.75
N GLU A 75 -69.35 -7.64 -67.63
CA GLU A 75 -68.49 -6.47 -67.37
C GLU A 75 -68.74 -5.77 -66.01
N PRO A 76 -69.97 -5.34 -65.64
CA PRO A 76 -70.21 -4.62 -64.40
C PRO A 76 -70.16 -5.50 -63.13
N VAL A 77 -70.25 -6.83 -63.25
CA VAL A 77 -70.34 -7.77 -62.12
C VAL A 77 -69.02 -8.48 -61.85
N THR A 78 -68.16 -8.65 -62.87
CA THR A 78 -66.87 -9.37 -62.77
C THR A 78 -65.98 -8.91 -61.61
N CYS A 79 -65.91 -7.60 -61.32
CA CYS A 79 -65.12 -7.08 -60.21
C CYS A 79 -65.66 -7.53 -58.83
N HIS A 80 -66.99 -7.60 -58.66
CA HIS A 80 -67.63 -8.11 -57.45
C HIS A 80 -67.44 -9.62 -57.29
N LEU A 81 -67.51 -10.38 -58.40
CA LEU A 81 -67.29 -11.83 -58.38
C LEU A 81 -65.85 -12.18 -57.98
N LEU A 82 -64.85 -11.50 -58.56
CA LEU A 82 -63.45 -11.64 -58.14
C LEU A 82 -63.26 -11.29 -56.66
N THR A 83 -63.96 -10.27 -56.17
CA THR A 83 -63.91 -9.87 -54.75
C THR A 83 -64.45 -10.96 -53.83
N GLU A 84 -65.61 -11.58 -54.14
CA GLU A 84 -66.14 -12.67 -53.32
C GLU A 84 -65.30 -13.94 -53.40
N THR A 85 -64.79 -14.30 -54.59
CA THR A 85 -63.88 -15.44 -54.74
C THR A 85 -62.64 -15.27 -53.88
N ILE A 86 -62.03 -14.08 -53.83
CA ILE A 86 -60.88 -13.79 -52.97
C ILE A 86 -61.29 -13.76 -51.48
N ARG A 87 -62.46 -13.19 -51.14
CA ARG A 87 -62.98 -13.19 -49.76
C ARG A 87 -63.18 -14.60 -49.20
N SER A 88 -63.56 -15.56 -50.04
CA SER A 88 -63.72 -16.95 -49.61
C SER A 88 -62.45 -17.56 -49.00
N PHE A 89 -61.25 -17.06 -49.37
CA PHE A 89 -59.99 -17.55 -48.82
C PHE A 89 -59.70 -17.08 -47.39
N LEU A 90 -60.29 -15.95 -46.95
CA LEU A 90 -60.24 -15.47 -45.55
C LEU A 90 -61.01 -16.37 -44.59
N SER A 91 -62.06 -17.04 -45.07
CA SER A 91 -62.77 -18.06 -44.30
C SER A 91 -61.94 -19.36 -44.20
N PRO A 92 -61.96 -20.05 -43.05
CA PRO A 92 -61.28 -21.32 -42.89
C PRO A 92 -61.84 -22.35 -43.88
N PRO A 93 -61.05 -23.35 -44.32
CA PRO A 93 -61.34 -24.13 -45.53
C PRO A 93 -62.65 -24.94 -45.49
N HIS A 94 -63.24 -25.17 -44.30
CA HIS A 94 -64.52 -25.85 -44.12
C HIS A 94 -65.76 -24.92 -44.21
N LEU A 95 -65.58 -23.60 -44.34
CA LEU A 95 -66.65 -22.59 -44.51
C LEU A 95 -66.58 -21.88 -45.88
N ARG A 96 -65.85 -22.43 -46.85
CA ARG A 96 -65.74 -21.84 -48.20
C ARG A 96 -66.97 -22.18 -49.04
N ASP A 97 -67.67 -21.15 -49.51
CA ASP A 97 -68.90 -21.31 -50.29
C ASP A 97 -68.59 -21.94 -51.66
N GLN A 98 -69.18 -23.10 -51.92
CA GLN A 98 -68.93 -23.90 -53.13
C GLN A 98 -69.73 -23.42 -54.36
N SER A 99 -70.63 -22.44 -54.17
CA SER A 99 -71.54 -21.90 -55.19
C SER A 99 -70.96 -20.75 -56.03
N LEU A 100 -69.72 -20.32 -55.75
CA LEU A 100 -69.06 -19.23 -56.47
C LEU A 100 -68.79 -19.56 -57.95
N ALA A 101 -69.17 -18.64 -58.84
CA ALA A 101 -69.08 -18.79 -60.29
C ALA A 101 -67.63 -18.78 -60.84
N ILE A 102 -66.73 -18.09 -60.13
CA ILE A 102 -65.29 -18.09 -60.43
C ILE A 102 -64.59 -18.98 -59.40
N ARG A 103 -64.01 -20.10 -59.86
CA ARG A 103 -63.28 -21.07 -59.04
C ARG A 103 -61.78 -20.94 -59.27
N ALA A 104 -61.03 -20.71 -58.19
CA ALA A 104 -59.56 -20.71 -58.17
C ALA A 104 -59.05 -21.81 -57.22
N PRO A 105 -57.99 -22.56 -57.58
CA PRO A 105 -57.43 -23.61 -56.72
C PRO A 105 -56.63 -23.07 -55.53
N SER A 106 -56.12 -21.84 -55.62
CA SER A 106 -55.32 -21.16 -54.58
C SER A 106 -55.64 -19.66 -54.54
N LEU A 107 -55.22 -18.98 -53.47
CA LEU A 107 -55.33 -17.53 -53.36
C LEU A 107 -54.44 -16.84 -54.42
N GLU A 108 -53.20 -17.30 -54.60
CA GLU A 108 -52.32 -16.94 -55.72
C GLU A 108 -53.05 -16.98 -57.07
N ALA A 109 -53.75 -18.08 -57.40
CA ALA A 109 -54.46 -18.20 -58.67
C ALA A 109 -55.64 -17.22 -58.78
N ALA A 110 -56.37 -16.96 -57.70
CA ALA A 110 -57.43 -15.95 -57.67
C ALA A 110 -56.89 -14.53 -57.88
N LEU A 111 -55.75 -14.20 -57.26
CA LEU A 111 -55.05 -12.93 -57.40
C LEU A 111 -54.45 -12.75 -58.80
N GLN A 112 -53.84 -13.79 -59.36
CA GLN A 112 -53.34 -13.80 -60.75
C GLN A 112 -54.49 -13.62 -61.75
N GLN A 113 -55.63 -14.31 -61.54
CA GLN A 113 -56.82 -14.14 -62.38
C GLN A 113 -57.37 -12.70 -62.31
N ALA A 114 -57.46 -12.11 -61.11
CA ALA A 114 -57.87 -10.72 -60.95
C ALA A 114 -56.89 -9.76 -61.67
N THR A 115 -55.59 -10.02 -61.56
CA THR A 115 -54.51 -9.26 -62.21
C THR A 115 -54.65 -9.30 -63.74
N VAL A 116 -54.77 -10.48 -64.33
CA VAL A 116 -54.98 -10.63 -65.79
C VAL A 116 -56.28 -9.94 -66.22
N THR A 117 -57.36 -10.10 -65.45
CA THR A 117 -58.66 -9.50 -65.78
C THR A 117 -58.59 -7.97 -65.82
N ILE A 118 -57.96 -7.34 -64.82
CA ILE A 118 -57.75 -5.89 -64.81
C ILE A 118 -56.84 -5.44 -65.95
N ARG A 119 -55.75 -6.18 -66.22
CA ARG A 119 -54.78 -5.85 -67.28
C ARG A 119 -55.40 -5.65 -68.66
N TYR A 120 -56.39 -6.46 -69.02
CA TYR A 120 -57.04 -6.38 -70.33
C TYR A 120 -58.33 -5.55 -70.33
N ASN A 121 -59.01 -5.40 -69.17
CA ASN A 121 -60.36 -4.83 -69.09
C ASN A 121 -60.53 -3.62 -68.17
N ALA A 122 -59.44 -3.00 -67.68
CA ALA A 122 -59.45 -1.90 -66.72
C ALA A 122 -60.47 -0.77 -66.96
N LYS A 123 -60.76 -0.43 -68.23
CA LYS A 123 -61.74 0.61 -68.63
C LYS A 123 -63.16 0.38 -68.11
N TRP A 124 -63.52 -0.87 -67.77
CA TRP A 124 -64.86 -1.24 -67.31
C TRP A 124 -65.03 -1.21 -65.78
N PHE A 125 -63.93 -1.07 -65.01
CA PHE A 125 -63.97 -1.21 -63.55
C PHE A 125 -64.00 0.15 -62.84
N ALA A 126 -65.12 0.42 -62.16
CA ALA A 126 -65.31 1.65 -61.40
C ALA A 126 -64.44 1.69 -60.11
N PRO A 127 -63.98 2.86 -59.65
CA PRO A 127 -63.07 2.98 -58.49
C PRO A 127 -63.58 2.38 -57.18
N GLY A 128 -64.89 2.38 -56.94
CA GLY A 128 -65.50 1.79 -55.74
C GLY A 128 -65.33 0.27 -55.66
N PRO A 129 -65.85 -0.51 -56.64
CA PRO A 129 -65.57 -1.94 -56.75
C PRO A 129 -64.08 -2.29 -56.74
N VAL A 130 -63.24 -1.52 -57.44
CA VAL A 130 -61.77 -1.70 -57.42
C VAL A 130 -61.20 -1.51 -56.01
N SER A 131 -61.71 -0.56 -55.22
CA SER A 131 -61.33 -0.37 -53.82
C SER A 131 -61.66 -1.62 -52.98
N SER A 132 -62.88 -2.15 -53.10
CA SER A 132 -63.33 -3.34 -52.36
C SER A 132 -62.53 -4.59 -52.74
N LEU A 133 -62.21 -4.75 -54.03
CA LEU A 133 -61.36 -5.84 -54.53
C LEU A 133 -59.96 -5.75 -53.92
N ILE A 134 -59.30 -4.59 -54.02
CA ILE A 134 -57.96 -4.38 -53.46
C ILE A 134 -57.96 -4.64 -51.96
N LEU A 135 -58.84 -4.02 -51.17
CA LEU A 135 -58.84 -4.18 -49.72
C LEU A 135 -59.01 -5.65 -49.30
N THR A 136 -59.93 -6.37 -49.95
CA THR A 136 -60.13 -7.81 -49.71
C THR A 136 -58.90 -8.65 -50.12
N SER A 137 -58.23 -8.31 -51.23
CA SER A 137 -56.97 -8.95 -51.67
C SER A 137 -55.81 -8.71 -50.71
N LEU A 138 -55.63 -7.49 -50.21
CA LEU A 138 -54.56 -7.17 -49.24
C LEU A 138 -54.79 -7.87 -47.91
N GLU A 139 -56.04 -7.94 -47.44
CA GLU A 139 -56.42 -8.66 -46.22
C GLU A 139 -56.14 -10.17 -46.37
N ALA A 140 -56.60 -10.79 -47.46
CA ALA A 140 -56.37 -12.21 -47.74
C ALA A 140 -54.87 -12.54 -47.87
N ALA A 141 -54.10 -11.72 -48.59
CA ALA A 141 -52.66 -11.91 -48.74
C ALA A 141 -51.88 -11.68 -47.42
N SER A 142 -52.31 -10.72 -46.58
CA SER A 142 -51.72 -10.48 -45.25
C SER A 142 -51.99 -11.61 -44.27
N ALA A 143 -53.12 -12.31 -44.41
CA ALA A 143 -53.46 -13.47 -43.61
C ALA A 143 -52.74 -14.76 -44.05
N SER A 144 -52.16 -14.80 -45.25
CA SER A 144 -51.46 -15.96 -45.79
C SER A 144 -50.00 -16.03 -45.35
N SER A 145 -49.51 -17.25 -45.11
CA SER A 145 -48.07 -17.53 -44.93
C SER A 145 -47.34 -17.85 -46.23
N SER A 146 -48.02 -17.82 -47.39
CA SER A 146 -47.42 -18.10 -48.70
C SER A 146 -46.76 -16.85 -49.28
N SER A 147 -45.47 -16.93 -49.60
CA SER A 147 -44.80 -15.85 -50.35
C SER A 147 -45.36 -15.67 -51.76
N ALA A 148 -45.94 -16.72 -52.37
CA ALA A 148 -46.55 -16.65 -53.69
C ALA A 148 -47.82 -15.79 -53.71
N ASP A 149 -48.65 -15.89 -52.66
CA ASP A 149 -49.82 -15.02 -52.49
C ASP A 149 -49.39 -13.54 -52.34
N LEU A 150 -48.28 -13.28 -51.66
CA LEU A 150 -47.71 -11.93 -51.54
C LEU A 150 -47.21 -11.39 -52.89
N TYR A 151 -46.50 -12.19 -53.70
CA TYR A 151 -46.10 -11.77 -55.06
C TYR A 151 -47.33 -11.51 -55.95
N ALA A 152 -48.36 -12.36 -55.89
CA ALA A 152 -49.57 -12.20 -56.68
C ALA A 152 -50.37 -10.94 -56.28
N ALA A 153 -50.41 -10.61 -55.00
CA ALA A 153 -51.01 -9.36 -54.51
C ALA A 153 -50.19 -8.11 -54.91
N LEU A 154 -48.85 -8.19 -54.90
CA LEU A 154 -47.99 -7.11 -55.42
C LEU A 154 -48.22 -6.88 -56.92
N ALA A 155 -48.27 -7.95 -57.72
CA ALA A 155 -48.56 -7.88 -59.15
C ALA A 155 -49.96 -7.30 -59.45
N LEU A 156 -50.94 -7.58 -58.59
CA LEU A 156 -52.28 -6.99 -58.66
C LEU A 156 -52.25 -5.47 -58.41
N ILE A 157 -51.53 -5.00 -57.38
CA ILE A 157 -51.37 -3.57 -57.08
C ILE A 157 -50.67 -2.86 -58.25
N ASP A 158 -49.58 -3.43 -58.77
CA ASP A 158 -48.81 -2.85 -59.88
C ASP A 158 -49.65 -2.79 -61.16
N THR A 159 -50.43 -3.83 -61.45
CA THR A 159 -51.31 -3.87 -62.62
C THR A 159 -52.47 -2.87 -62.49
N VAL A 160 -53.03 -2.67 -61.29
CA VAL A 160 -53.98 -1.57 -61.03
C VAL A 160 -53.31 -0.21 -61.27
N GLY A 161 -52.09 0.00 -60.75
CA GLY A 161 -51.34 1.25 -60.93
C GLY A 161 -50.91 1.52 -62.37
N THR A 162 -50.70 0.46 -63.17
CA THR A 162 -50.31 0.55 -64.59
C THR A 162 -51.49 0.83 -65.52
N TYR A 163 -52.63 0.14 -65.30
CA TYR A 163 -53.72 0.08 -66.27
C TYR A 163 -55.02 0.77 -65.80
N SER A 164 -55.11 1.17 -64.53
CA SER A 164 -56.30 1.78 -63.92
C SER A 164 -55.92 2.95 -62.99
N LEU A 165 -56.89 3.50 -62.26
CA LEU A 165 -56.69 4.53 -61.25
C LEU A 165 -56.71 3.89 -59.85
N LEU A 166 -55.57 3.88 -59.16
CA LEU A 166 -55.51 3.45 -57.77
C LEU A 166 -56.27 4.44 -56.86
N PRO A 167 -57.35 4.04 -56.15
CA PRO A 167 -58.13 4.97 -55.34
C PRO A 167 -57.37 5.45 -54.10
N SER A 168 -57.39 6.76 -53.81
CA SER A 168 -56.66 7.35 -52.67
C SER A 168 -57.10 6.78 -51.31
N SER A 169 -58.36 6.36 -51.18
CA SER A 169 -58.90 5.63 -50.03
C SER A 169 -58.18 4.31 -49.72
N CYS A 170 -57.58 3.67 -50.73
CA CYS A 170 -56.84 2.41 -50.57
C CYS A 170 -55.34 2.62 -50.31
N LEU A 171 -54.82 3.85 -50.42
CA LEU A 171 -53.38 4.09 -50.45
C LEU A 171 -52.68 3.78 -49.12
N LEU A 172 -53.33 4.03 -47.98
CA LEU A 172 -52.80 3.67 -46.66
C LEU A 172 -52.79 2.14 -46.41
N PRO A 173 -53.88 1.39 -46.67
CA PRO A 173 -53.84 -0.08 -46.71
C PRO A 173 -52.79 -0.66 -47.67
N VAL A 174 -52.65 -0.10 -48.89
CA VAL A 174 -51.60 -0.49 -49.84
C VAL A 174 -50.20 -0.23 -49.27
N ALA A 175 -49.97 0.93 -48.66
CA ALA A 175 -48.69 1.25 -48.01
C ALA A 175 -48.38 0.31 -46.82
N ARG A 176 -49.38 -0.08 -46.02
CA ARG A 176 -49.22 -1.09 -44.95
C ARG A 176 -48.85 -2.46 -45.52
N PHE A 177 -49.54 -2.93 -46.56
CA PHE A 177 -49.25 -4.22 -47.19
C PHE A 177 -47.87 -4.25 -47.86
N ILE A 178 -47.53 -3.23 -48.64
CA ILE A 178 -46.20 -3.09 -49.26
C ILE A 178 -45.10 -3.06 -48.19
N SER A 179 -45.33 -2.37 -47.07
CA SER A 179 -44.43 -2.37 -45.92
C SER A 179 -44.29 -3.78 -45.32
N HIS A 180 -45.40 -4.50 -45.14
CA HIS A 180 -45.38 -5.89 -44.66
C HIS A 180 -44.55 -6.80 -45.59
N ALA A 181 -44.82 -6.77 -46.90
CA ALA A 181 -44.14 -7.60 -47.88
C ALA A 181 -42.64 -7.26 -47.99
N TYR A 182 -42.29 -5.97 -47.99
CA TYR A 182 -40.90 -5.51 -47.95
C TYR A 182 -40.19 -5.96 -46.66
N HIS A 183 -40.85 -5.86 -45.50
CA HIS A 183 -40.30 -6.34 -44.23
C HIS A 183 -40.03 -7.85 -44.26
N GLN A 184 -41.00 -8.68 -44.65
CA GLN A 184 -40.83 -10.14 -44.72
C GLN A 184 -39.74 -10.54 -45.73
N GLY A 185 -39.69 -9.90 -46.90
CA GLY A 185 -38.62 -10.08 -47.88
C GLY A 185 -37.23 -9.72 -47.34
N SER A 186 -37.15 -8.68 -46.51
CA SER A 186 -35.92 -8.18 -45.88
C SER A 186 -35.43 -9.02 -44.69
N ARG A 187 -36.11 -10.10 -44.30
CA ARG A 187 -35.71 -10.99 -43.18
C ARG A 187 -34.88 -12.20 -43.59
N SER A 188 -34.81 -12.53 -44.88
CA SER A 188 -34.08 -13.73 -45.33
C SER A 188 -33.63 -13.60 -46.79
N ASN A 189 -32.38 -13.97 -47.08
CA ASN A 189 -31.85 -14.02 -48.44
C ASN A 189 -32.70 -14.90 -49.39
N ARG A 190 -33.46 -15.89 -48.88
CA ARG A 190 -34.39 -16.69 -49.68
C ARG A 190 -35.61 -15.91 -50.20
N LEU A 191 -35.99 -14.84 -49.51
CA LEU A 191 -37.12 -13.97 -49.85
C LEU A 191 -36.69 -12.58 -50.34
N LYS A 192 -35.39 -12.35 -50.58
CA LYS A 192 -34.87 -11.04 -51.00
C LYS A 192 -35.60 -10.48 -52.24
N ARG A 193 -35.93 -11.33 -53.21
CA ARG A 193 -36.75 -10.97 -54.38
C ARG A 193 -38.09 -10.33 -54.01
N LEU A 194 -38.73 -10.73 -52.90
CA LEU A 194 -39.98 -10.13 -52.45
C LEU A 194 -39.78 -8.66 -52.02
N SER A 195 -38.63 -8.31 -51.44
CA SER A 195 -38.29 -6.91 -51.16
C SER A 195 -37.93 -6.12 -52.42
N GLU A 196 -37.38 -6.78 -53.44
CA GLU A 196 -37.06 -6.19 -54.74
C GLU A 196 -38.34 -5.90 -55.53
N GLU A 197 -39.29 -6.83 -55.60
CA GLU A 197 -40.63 -6.63 -56.19
C GLU A 197 -41.48 -5.63 -55.39
N SER A 198 -41.53 -5.72 -54.05
CA SER A 198 -42.24 -4.74 -53.20
C SER A 198 -41.72 -3.31 -53.43
N TRP A 199 -40.41 -3.18 -53.68
CA TRP A 199 -39.80 -1.91 -54.05
C TRP A 199 -40.11 -1.49 -55.49
N ALA A 200 -40.21 -2.41 -56.46
CA ALA A 200 -40.63 -2.09 -57.82
C ALA A 200 -42.04 -1.46 -57.84
N VAL A 201 -43.01 -2.07 -57.15
CA VAL A 201 -44.37 -1.52 -57.00
C VAL A 201 -44.35 -0.17 -56.27
N SER A 202 -43.55 -0.04 -55.20
CA SER A 202 -43.37 1.23 -54.49
C SER A 202 -42.82 2.33 -55.43
N ALA A 203 -41.78 2.00 -56.19
CA ALA A 203 -41.11 2.93 -57.10
C ALA A 203 -42.02 3.32 -58.27
N HIS A 204 -42.94 2.45 -58.70
CA HIS A 204 -43.97 2.78 -59.67
C HIS A 204 -44.98 3.78 -59.07
N ILE A 205 -45.55 3.49 -57.89
CA ILE A 205 -46.48 4.42 -57.20
C ILE A 205 -45.82 5.80 -56.98
N LEU A 206 -44.54 5.83 -56.60
CA LEU A 206 -43.72 7.05 -56.43
C LEU A 206 -43.44 7.83 -57.72
N GLN A 207 -43.68 7.24 -58.90
CA GLN A 207 -43.63 7.93 -60.21
C GLN A 207 -45.02 8.45 -60.65
N THR A 208 -46.09 8.12 -59.92
CA THR A 208 -47.44 8.63 -60.17
C THR A 208 -47.75 9.93 -59.42
N HIS A 209 -48.91 10.51 -59.72
CA HIS A 209 -49.50 11.65 -59.00
C HIS A 209 -49.84 11.35 -57.52
N LEU A 210 -49.80 10.09 -57.07
CA LEU A 210 -50.04 9.69 -55.68
C LEU A 210 -48.78 9.70 -54.81
N SER A 211 -47.62 10.05 -55.37
CA SER A 211 -46.30 10.01 -54.71
C SER A 211 -46.26 10.72 -53.35
N GLU A 212 -46.72 11.96 -53.25
CA GLU A 212 -46.77 12.71 -51.97
C GLU A 212 -47.71 12.04 -50.95
N GLN A 213 -48.87 11.56 -51.40
CA GLN A 213 -49.85 10.89 -50.53
C GLN A 213 -49.33 9.52 -50.04
N PHE A 214 -48.53 8.83 -50.85
CA PHE A 214 -47.88 7.56 -50.47
C PHE A 214 -46.77 7.78 -49.44
N ILE A 215 -45.96 8.84 -49.59
CA ILE A 215 -44.99 9.27 -48.58
C ILE A 215 -45.70 9.66 -47.28
N ALA A 216 -46.80 10.41 -47.36
CA ALA A 216 -47.60 10.76 -46.19
C ALA A 216 -48.20 9.51 -45.50
N ALA A 217 -48.65 8.51 -46.27
CA ALA A 217 -49.12 7.24 -45.73
C ALA A 217 -48.01 6.46 -44.99
N LEU A 218 -46.80 6.37 -45.55
CA LEU A 218 -45.65 5.75 -44.88
C LEU A 218 -45.27 6.47 -43.57
N LEU A 219 -45.31 7.81 -43.57
CA LEU A 219 -45.10 8.62 -42.36
C LEU A 219 -46.22 8.47 -41.32
N SER A 220 -47.46 8.25 -41.75
CA SER A 220 -48.62 7.97 -40.89
C SER A 220 -48.50 6.59 -40.25
N ILE A 221 -48.09 5.55 -41.00
CA ILE A 221 -47.85 4.20 -40.46
C ILE A 221 -46.87 4.28 -39.28
N ILE A 222 -45.74 4.98 -39.45
CA ILE A 222 -44.75 5.14 -38.37
C ILE A 222 -45.34 5.89 -37.17
N ARG A 223 -46.13 6.95 -37.39
CA ARG A 223 -46.67 7.77 -36.29
C ARG A 223 -47.84 7.10 -35.54
N ASP A 224 -48.65 6.33 -36.24
CA ASP A 224 -49.96 5.88 -35.77
C ASP A 224 -49.94 4.40 -35.35
N ASP A 225 -49.30 3.50 -36.11
CA ASP A 225 -49.20 2.07 -35.77
C ASP A 225 -48.24 1.80 -34.60
N LEU A 226 -47.41 2.79 -34.22
CA LEU A 226 -46.65 2.80 -32.95
C LEU A 226 -47.55 2.97 -31.71
N ALA A 227 -48.76 3.52 -31.84
CA ALA A 227 -49.66 3.76 -30.71
C ALA A 227 -50.66 2.62 -30.49
N THR A 228 -51.10 1.95 -31.57
CA THR A 228 -52.10 0.86 -31.52
C THR A 228 -51.45 -0.52 -31.67
N PHE A 229 -50.88 -1.03 -30.58
CA PHE A 229 -50.15 -2.31 -30.54
C PHE A 229 -51.04 -3.57 -30.73
N ASP A 230 -51.27 -3.99 -31.98
CA ASP A 230 -51.42 -5.42 -32.29
C ASP A 230 -50.03 -6.04 -32.55
N ARG A 231 -49.62 -6.95 -31.67
CA ARG A 231 -48.24 -7.45 -31.53
C ARG A 231 -47.69 -8.27 -32.71
N ARG A 232 -48.52 -8.65 -33.70
CA ARG A 232 -48.06 -9.43 -34.87
C ARG A 232 -48.12 -8.67 -36.20
N THR A 233 -49.02 -7.71 -36.36
CA THR A 233 -49.29 -7.04 -37.64
C THR A 233 -48.63 -5.67 -37.72
N GLY A 234 -48.89 -4.78 -36.75
CA GLY A 234 -48.40 -3.40 -36.73
C GLY A 234 -46.87 -3.26 -36.72
N TYR A 235 -46.16 -4.19 -36.08
CA TYR A 235 -44.69 -4.26 -36.15
C TYR A 235 -44.19 -4.42 -37.59
N GLY A 236 -44.81 -5.31 -38.37
CA GLY A 236 -44.41 -5.56 -39.77
C GLY A 236 -44.65 -4.36 -40.68
N HIS A 237 -45.72 -3.60 -40.44
CA HIS A 237 -45.99 -2.34 -41.14
C HIS A 237 -44.96 -1.27 -40.76
N THR A 238 -44.73 -1.06 -39.47
CA THR A 238 -43.82 -0.02 -38.95
C THR A 238 -42.37 -0.27 -39.38
N ALA A 239 -41.88 -1.48 -39.17
CA ALA A 239 -40.53 -1.89 -39.55
C ALA A 239 -40.35 -1.94 -41.09
N GLY A 240 -41.41 -2.24 -41.84
CA GLY A 240 -41.41 -2.17 -43.30
C GLY A 240 -41.31 -0.73 -43.82
N ALA A 241 -42.17 0.16 -43.32
CA ALA A 241 -42.19 1.58 -43.71
C ALA A 241 -40.88 2.28 -43.36
N LEU A 242 -40.34 2.00 -42.16
CA LEU A 242 -39.05 2.52 -41.71
C LEU A 242 -37.92 2.06 -42.64
N LYS A 243 -37.90 0.78 -43.05
CA LYS A 243 -36.90 0.26 -44.00
C LYS A 243 -37.07 0.79 -45.43
N ILE A 244 -38.29 0.97 -45.93
CA ILE A 244 -38.50 1.59 -47.26
C ILE A 244 -37.98 3.04 -47.24
N LEU A 245 -38.23 3.79 -46.17
CA LEU A 245 -37.67 5.13 -46.00
C LEU A 245 -36.12 5.09 -45.90
N SER A 246 -35.54 4.21 -45.07
CA SER A 246 -34.10 4.14 -44.80
C SER A 246 -33.25 3.53 -45.90
N ASP A 247 -33.79 2.60 -46.69
CA ASP A 247 -33.02 1.83 -47.68
C ASP A 247 -33.16 2.40 -49.09
N ARG A 248 -34.17 3.25 -49.34
CA ARG A 248 -34.59 3.62 -50.69
C ARG A 248 -35.04 5.07 -50.89
N LEU A 249 -35.50 5.79 -49.87
CA LEU A 249 -36.01 7.17 -50.06
C LEU A 249 -35.12 8.26 -49.46
N LEU A 250 -34.37 7.98 -48.40
CA LEU A 250 -33.44 8.94 -47.77
C LEU A 250 -32.10 9.09 -48.51
N PHE A 251 -31.55 8.00 -49.07
CA PHE A 251 -30.15 7.94 -49.53
C PHE A 251 -29.98 7.74 -51.05
N THR A 252 -31.07 7.78 -51.84
CA THR A 252 -31.04 7.52 -53.29
C THR A 252 -30.65 8.76 -54.10
N LYS A 253 -29.89 8.53 -55.20
CA LYS A 253 -29.19 9.60 -55.94
C LYS A 253 -29.88 10.06 -57.23
N PHE A 254 -31.01 9.46 -57.63
CA PHE A 254 -31.67 9.75 -58.92
C PHE A 254 -33.20 9.64 -58.87
N LYS A 255 -33.88 10.61 -59.51
CA LYS A 255 -35.27 10.57 -60.00
C LYS A 255 -36.41 10.23 -59.00
N GLN A 256 -36.19 10.30 -57.69
CA GLN A 256 -37.25 10.07 -56.69
C GLN A 256 -37.67 11.35 -55.96
N PRO A 257 -38.93 11.46 -55.51
CA PRO A 257 -39.39 12.58 -54.69
C PRO A 257 -38.61 12.66 -53.37
N LYS A 258 -38.14 13.86 -52.99
CA LYS A 258 -37.41 14.07 -51.75
C LYS A 258 -38.35 14.00 -50.55
N VAL A 259 -38.12 13.06 -49.63
CA VAL A 259 -38.76 13.06 -48.31
C VAL A 259 -37.99 14.00 -47.39
N SER A 260 -38.69 14.89 -46.67
CA SER A 260 -38.01 15.77 -45.69
C SER A 260 -37.59 14.99 -44.45
N LEU A 261 -36.32 15.13 -44.06
CA LEU A 261 -35.74 14.50 -42.88
C LEU A 261 -36.47 14.94 -41.60
N THR A 262 -36.88 16.20 -41.50
CA THR A 262 -37.60 16.75 -40.34
C THR A 262 -38.99 16.15 -40.16
N ALA A 263 -39.62 15.66 -41.24
CA ALA A 263 -40.91 14.96 -41.20
C ALA A 263 -40.75 13.51 -40.70
N ILE A 264 -39.70 12.80 -41.15
CA ILE A 264 -39.37 11.45 -40.65
C ILE A 264 -39.05 11.52 -39.15
N LEU A 265 -38.18 12.45 -38.74
CA LEU A 265 -37.85 12.69 -37.33
C LEU A 265 -39.07 13.18 -36.52
N GLY A 266 -40.04 13.86 -37.14
CA GLY A 266 -41.29 14.28 -36.52
C GLY A 266 -42.29 13.14 -36.27
N SER A 267 -42.27 12.08 -37.09
CA SER A 267 -43.06 10.86 -36.83
C SER A 267 -42.43 9.96 -35.77
N LEU A 268 -41.11 10.01 -35.57
CA LEU A 268 -40.38 9.25 -34.55
C LEU A 268 -40.40 9.99 -33.20
N LYS A 269 -41.39 9.72 -32.35
CA LYS A 269 -41.48 10.35 -31.02
C LYS A 269 -40.59 9.62 -29.99
N SER A 270 -40.03 10.38 -29.05
CA SER A 270 -39.10 9.89 -28.03
C SER A 270 -39.63 8.90 -26.96
N PRO A 271 -40.93 8.83 -26.57
CA PRO A 271 -41.41 7.82 -25.63
C PRO A 271 -41.63 6.44 -26.30
N ASP A 272 -42.03 6.41 -27.57
CA ASP A 272 -42.46 5.17 -28.24
C ASP A 272 -41.27 4.20 -28.46
N VAL A 273 -40.07 4.77 -28.64
CA VAL A 273 -38.76 4.10 -28.62
C VAL A 273 -38.56 3.19 -27.40
N ARG A 274 -39.19 3.50 -26.25
CA ARG A 274 -38.97 2.79 -24.98
C ARG A 274 -39.67 1.43 -24.90
N PHE A 275 -40.67 1.16 -25.73
CA PHE A 275 -41.56 0.00 -25.55
C PHE A 275 -41.22 -1.25 -26.37
N ASP A 276 -40.50 -1.13 -27.49
CA ASP A 276 -40.09 -2.29 -28.31
C ASP A 276 -38.60 -2.25 -28.67
N VAL A 277 -37.91 -3.39 -28.50
CA VAL A 277 -36.46 -3.52 -28.74
C VAL A 277 -36.12 -3.63 -30.23
N MET A 278 -36.93 -4.36 -31.00
CA MET A 278 -36.70 -4.62 -32.42
C MET A 278 -36.99 -3.39 -33.29
N ILE A 279 -37.95 -2.56 -32.89
CA ILE A 279 -38.17 -1.24 -33.51
C ILE A 279 -37.01 -0.30 -33.14
N ARG A 280 -36.58 -0.28 -31.87
CA ARG A 280 -35.46 0.55 -31.41
C ARG A 280 -34.17 0.26 -32.16
N GLU A 281 -33.81 -1.01 -32.34
CA GLU A 281 -32.63 -1.40 -33.14
C GLU A 281 -32.66 -0.83 -34.56
N GLN A 282 -33.82 -0.83 -35.22
CA GLN A 282 -33.98 -0.27 -36.57
C GLN A 282 -33.96 1.27 -36.59
N ILE A 283 -34.50 1.93 -35.56
CA ILE A 283 -34.36 3.38 -35.38
C ILE A 283 -32.90 3.75 -35.15
N MET A 284 -32.16 2.97 -34.36
CA MET A 284 -30.72 3.18 -34.14
C MET A 284 -29.92 2.94 -35.42
N GLU A 285 -30.21 1.90 -36.20
CA GLU A 285 -29.57 1.69 -37.51
C GLU A 285 -29.83 2.87 -38.47
N LEU A 286 -31.07 3.36 -38.53
CA LEU A 286 -31.42 4.55 -39.31
C LEU A 286 -30.65 5.80 -38.84
N LEU A 287 -30.58 6.06 -37.54
CA LEU A 287 -29.85 7.21 -36.98
C LEU A 287 -28.34 7.10 -37.27
N VAL A 288 -27.72 5.92 -37.13
CA VAL A 288 -26.32 5.67 -37.52
C VAL A 288 -26.10 6.01 -39.00
N ARG A 289 -26.98 5.56 -39.90
CA ARG A 289 -26.87 5.85 -41.34
C ARG A 289 -27.05 7.34 -41.63
N ILE A 290 -28.00 8.02 -40.99
CA ILE A 290 -28.19 9.49 -41.12
C ILE A 290 -26.92 10.22 -40.71
N LEU A 291 -26.37 9.92 -39.52
CA LEU A 291 -25.16 10.54 -38.99
C LEU A 291 -23.89 10.21 -39.80
N SER A 292 -23.91 9.12 -40.56
CA SER A 292 -22.79 8.71 -41.44
C SER A 292 -22.80 9.38 -42.82
N ASP A 293 -23.93 9.91 -43.30
CA ASP A 293 -23.99 10.62 -44.59
C ASP A 293 -23.77 12.13 -44.41
N HIS A 294 -22.59 12.59 -44.81
CA HIS A 294 -22.16 13.98 -44.71
C HIS A 294 -23.12 14.98 -45.41
N LYS A 295 -23.87 14.57 -46.44
CA LYS A 295 -24.83 15.46 -47.12
C LYS A 295 -26.10 15.64 -46.30
N ILE A 296 -26.61 14.54 -45.75
CA ILE A 296 -27.84 14.55 -44.95
C ILE A 296 -27.61 15.31 -43.63
N THR A 297 -26.44 15.17 -43.01
CA THR A 297 -26.07 15.96 -41.81
C THR A 297 -25.82 17.44 -42.12
N GLN A 298 -25.27 17.79 -43.29
CA GLN A 298 -25.16 19.19 -43.71
C GLN A 298 -26.53 19.85 -43.93
N ASP A 299 -27.53 19.12 -44.42
CA ASP A 299 -28.88 19.64 -44.59
C ASP A 299 -29.64 19.69 -43.24
N LEU A 300 -29.49 18.67 -42.38
CA LEU A 300 -29.98 18.66 -40.98
C LEU A 300 -29.52 19.89 -40.18
N SER A 301 -28.27 20.30 -40.37
CA SER A 301 -27.67 21.45 -39.69
C SER A 301 -28.28 22.79 -40.13
N LYS A 302 -28.71 22.91 -41.40
CA LYS A 302 -29.43 24.09 -41.93
C LYS A 302 -30.88 24.14 -41.43
N ASP A 303 -31.54 23.00 -41.35
CA ASP A 303 -32.93 22.84 -40.91
C ASP A 303 -33.11 22.91 -39.38
N ALA A 304 -32.04 23.23 -38.62
CA ALA A 304 -31.99 23.25 -37.16
C ALA A 304 -32.46 21.94 -36.49
N GLY A 305 -32.35 20.80 -37.18
CA GLY A 305 -32.96 19.54 -36.75
C GLY A 305 -32.22 18.79 -35.64
N TRP A 306 -31.03 19.27 -35.22
CA TRP A 306 -30.14 18.57 -34.29
C TRP A 306 -30.79 18.21 -32.94
N GLU A 307 -31.59 19.10 -32.33
CA GLU A 307 -32.21 18.83 -31.01
C GLU A 307 -33.05 17.54 -31.05
N ARG A 308 -33.87 17.34 -32.09
CA ARG A 308 -34.71 16.14 -32.26
C ARG A 308 -33.90 14.87 -32.52
N VAL A 309 -32.80 14.97 -33.26
CA VAL A 309 -31.90 13.82 -33.51
C VAL A 309 -31.20 13.42 -32.23
N LEU A 310 -30.68 14.38 -31.47
CA LEU A 310 -29.94 14.11 -30.23
C LEU A 310 -30.87 13.62 -29.11
N ASP A 311 -32.10 14.13 -28.98
CA ASP A 311 -33.10 13.60 -28.06
C ASP A 311 -33.48 12.14 -28.37
N LEU A 312 -33.60 11.78 -29.65
CA LEU A 312 -33.82 10.39 -30.07
C LEU A 312 -32.60 9.51 -29.79
N VAL A 313 -31.38 9.98 -30.09
CA VAL A 313 -30.13 9.26 -29.75
C VAL A 313 -30.04 8.99 -28.25
N VAL A 314 -30.28 10.00 -27.41
CA VAL A 314 -30.24 9.87 -25.96
C VAL A 314 -31.31 8.89 -25.48
N SER A 315 -32.57 9.04 -25.93
CA SER A 315 -33.66 8.12 -25.53
C SER A 315 -33.39 6.67 -25.98
N CYS A 316 -32.80 6.45 -27.16
CA CYS A 316 -32.35 5.13 -27.60
C CYS A 316 -31.28 4.54 -26.66
N VAL A 317 -30.23 5.30 -26.35
CA VAL A 317 -29.09 4.82 -25.55
C VAL A 317 -29.47 4.60 -24.08
N THR A 318 -30.22 5.51 -23.45
CA THR A 318 -30.62 5.37 -22.04
C THR A 318 -31.71 4.31 -21.81
N SER A 319 -32.34 3.81 -22.87
CA SER A 319 -33.36 2.74 -22.77
C SER A 319 -32.78 1.33 -22.95
N LEU A 320 -31.50 1.21 -23.33
CA LEU A 320 -30.78 -0.07 -23.43
C LEU A 320 -30.22 -0.50 -22.06
N PRO A 321 -29.82 -1.78 -21.91
CA PRO A 321 -28.95 -2.18 -20.80
C PRO A 321 -27.63 -1.40 -20.81
N LYS A 322 -27.09 -1.08 -19.63
CA LYS A 322 -25.79 -0.43 -19.45
C LYS A 322 -24.69 -1.22 -20.18
N ASN A 323 -23.74 -0.51 -20.81
CA ASN A 323 -22.66 -1.10 -21.62
C ASN A 323 -23.13 -2.01 -22.78
N SER A 324 -24.37 -1.87 -23.26
CA SER A 324 -24.84 -2.63 -24.43
C SER A 324 -24.04 -2.27 -25.68
N ALA A 325 -23.47 -3.29 -26.34
CA ALA A 325 -22.73 -3.14 -27.59
C ALA A 325 -23.55 -2.47 -28.72
N LEU A 326 -24.89 -2.54 -28.66
CA LEU A 326 -25.79 -1.88 -29.60
C LEU A 326 -25.73 -0.34 -29.52
N ALA A 327 -25.35 0.24 -28.37
CA ALA A 327 -25.22 1.68 -28.21
C ALA A 327 -23.97 2.25 -28.91
N LEU A 328 -22.92 1.45 -29.06
CA LEU A 328 -21.61 1.92 -29.50
C LEU A 328 -21.61 2.53 -30.92
N PRO A 329 -22.20 1.90 -31.96
CA PRO A 329 -22.19 2.48 -33.30
C PRO A 329 -22.92 3.84 -33.39
N LEU A 330 -23.94 4.04 -32.56
CA LEU A 330 -24.71 5.28 -32.51
C LEU A 330 -23.93 6.41 -31.82
N VAL A 331 -23.26 6.10 -30.72
CA VAL A 331 -22.38 7.03 -30.01
C VAL A 331 -21.17 7.40 -30.86
N ASP A 332 -20.53 6.41 -31.49
CA ASP A 332 -19.40 6.62 -32.39
C ASP A 332 -19.80 7.50 -33.58
N ALA A 333 -20.99 7.30 -34.18
CA ALA A 333 -21.49 8.11 -35.30
C ALA A 333 -21.83 9.57 -34.96
N VAL A 334 -22.06 9.91 -33.68
CA VAL A 334 -22.23 11.31 -33.23
C VAL A 334 -20.88 12.04 -33.14
N THR A 335 -19.78 11.32 -32.92
CA THR A 335 -18.45 11.88 -32.63
C THR A 335 -17.90 12.85 -33.70
N PRO A 336 -18.12 12.69 -35.03
CA PRO A 336 -17.63 13.65 -36.02
C PRO A 336 -18.32 15.03 -36.02
N TRP A 337 -19.45 15.18 -35.32
CA TRP A 337 -20.34 16.34 -35.44
C TRP A 337 -20.31 17.30 -34.25
N MET A 338 -19.47 17.01 -33.25
CA MET A 338 -19.54 17.60 -31.92
C MET A 338 -19.31 19.11 -31.88
N ASP A 339 -18.52 19.65 -32.81
CA ASP A 339 -18.25 21.09 -32.93
C ASP A 339 -19.45 21.90 -33.44
N GLN A 340 -20.54 21.25 -33.87
CA GLN A 340 -21.79 21.89 -34.30
C GLN A 340 -22.86 21.97 -33.18
N PHE A 341 -22.58 21.41 -31.99
CA PHE A 341 -23.59 21.28 -30.92
C PHE A 341 -23.49 22.38 -29.87
N GLU A 342 -24.64 22.81 -29.35
CA GLU A 342 -24.70 23.72 -28.21
C GLU A 342 -24.32 23.05 -26.90
N ALA A 343 -23.84 23.83 -25.91
CA ALA A 343 -23.51 23.33 -24.57
C ALA A 343 -24.63 22.51 -23.91
N ARG A 344 -25.90 22.92 -24.07
CA ARG A 344 -27.07 22.18 -23.57
C ARG A 344 -27.24 20.81 -24.24
N GLN A 345 -26.89 20.70 -25.52
CA GLN A 345 -26.95 19.45 -26.28
C GLN A 345 -25.77 18.53 -25.88
N LEU A 346 -24.56 19.08 -25.76
CA LEU A 346 -23.37 18.37 -25.27
C LEU A 346 -23.57 17.78 -23.85
N ALA A 347 -24.29 18.47 -22.97
CA ALA A 347 -24.67 17.99 -21.64
C ALA A 347 -25.68 16.81 -21.64
N SER A 348 -26.43 16.61 -22.73
CA SER A 348 -27.29 15.42 -22.91
C SER A 348 -26.53 14.29 -23.62
N VAL A 349 -25.72 14.62 -24.63
CA VAL A 349 -24.87 13.66 -25.36
C VAL A 349 -23.85 13.00 -24.42
N SER A 350 -23.19 13.76 -23.55
CA SER A 350 -22.21 13.22 -22.59
C SER A 350 -22.80 12.15 -21.66
N ARG A 351 -24.05 12.31 -21.20
CA ARG A 351 -24.75 11.29 -20.40
C ARG A 351 -24.97 9.99 -21.18
N ALA A 352 -25.28 10.07 -22.47
CA ALA A 352 -25.38 8.90 -23.35
C ALA A 352 -24.01 8.22 -23.58
N PHE A 353 -22.93 9.00 -23.75
CA PHE A 353 -21.56 8.46 -23.84
C PHE A 353 -21.16 7.68 -22.58
N VAL A 354 -21.42 8.23 -21.38
CA VAL A 354 -21.16 7.54 -20.10
C VAL A 354 -21.98 6.25 -20.01
N HIS A 355 -23.29 6.29 -20.30
CA HIS A 355 -24.18 5.12 -20.25
C HIS A 355 -23.77 4.00 -21.23
N ALA A 356 -23.15 4.36 -22.36
CA ALA A 356 -22.61 3.43 -23.35
C ALA A 356 -21.19 2.91 -23.01
N GLY A 357 -20.53 3.41 -21.96
CA GLY A 357 -19.17 3.00 -21.59
C GLY A 357 -18.08 3.55 -22.52
N ARG A 358 -18.33 4.71 -23.16
CA ARG A 358 -17.36 5.40 -24.01
C ARG A 358 -16.65 6.53 -23.25
N MET A 359 -15.36 6.70 -23.53
CA MET A 359 -14.56 7.85 -23.08
C MET A 359 -15.19 9.16 -23.59
N LEU A 360 -15.16 10.21 -22.78
CA LEU A 360 -15.60 11.55 -23.17
C LEU A 360 -14.46 12.30 -23.86
N THR A 361 -14.79 13.10 -24.88
CA THR A 361 -13.83 14.09 -25.41
C THR A 361 -13.76 15.31 -24.47
N PRO A 362 -12.69 16.14 -24.52
CA PRO A 362 -12.55 17.30 -23.63
C PRO A 362 -13.77 18.24 -23.61
N SER A 363 -14.45 18.40 -24.76
CA SER A 363 -15.67 19.20 -24.88
C SER A 363 -16.85 18.59 -24.12
N LEU A 364 -17.04 17.26 -24.18
CA LEU A 364 -18.08 16.57 -23.41
C LEU A 364 -17.75 16.52 -21.92
N HIS A 365 -16.49 16.26 -21.56
CA HIS A 365 -16.02 16.25 -20.17
C HIS A 365 -16.41 17.56 -19.46
N ARG A 366 -16.07 18.70 -20.08
CA ARG A 366 -16.34 20.04 -19.55
C ARG A 366 -17.84 20.25 -19.31
N GLU A 367 -18.67 20.01 -20.31
CA GLU A 367 -20.12 20.28 -20.21
C GLU A 367 -20.86 19.24 -19.36
N PHE A 368 -20.34 18.01 -19.25
CA PHE A 368 -20.80 17.00 -18.29
C PHE A 368 -20.60 17.46 -16.84
N VAL A 369 -19.36 17.83 -16.48
CA VAL A 369 -19.02 18.30 -15.13
C VAL A 369 -19.77 19.61 -14.81
N PHE A 370 -19.90 20.53 -15.77
CA PHE A 370 -20.67 21.75 -15.60
C PHE A 370 -22.17 21.47 -15.36
N ALA A 371 -22.79 20.61 -16.19
CA ALA A 371 -24.20 20.23 -16.02
C ALA A 371 -24.44 19.52 -14.68
N TRP A 372 -23.58 18.57 -14.31
CA TRP A 372 -23.61 17.90 -13.00
C TRP A 372 -23.55 18.91 -11.85
N SER A 373 -22.63 19.88 -11.92
CA SER A 373 -22.44 20.90 -10.88
C SER A 373 -23.64 21.84 -10.67
N ARG A 374 -24.56 21.92 -11.65
CA ARG A 374 -25.83 22.65 -11.58
C ARG A 374 -27.02 21.75 -11.25
N ALA A 375 -26.93 20.46 -11.54
CA ALA A 375 -28.02 19.49 -11.37
C ALA A 375 -28.11 18.88 -9.97
N LEU A 376 -27.09 19.08 -9.11
CA LEU A 376 -27.11 18.67 -7.70
C LEU A 376 -27.56 19.81 -6.77
N PRO A 377 -28.84 19.84 -6.36
CA PRO A 377 -29.25 20.18 -5.01
C PRO A 377 -29.49 18.89 -4.20
N LEU A 378 -29.09 18.87 -2.93
CA LEU A 378 -29.74 17.98 -1.96
C LEU A 378 -31.24 18.40 -1.89
N PRO A 379 -32.20 17.45 -1.75
CA PRO A 379 -32.00 16.17 -1.05
C PRO A 379 -32.31 14.89 -1.84
N HIS A 380 -32.73 14.98 -3.10
CA HIS A 380 -33.29 13.83 -3.83
C HIS A 380 -32.30 13.23 -4.83
N TRP A 381 -31.43 12.35 -4.33
CA TRP A 381 -30.53 11.53 -5.14
C TRP A 381 -31.32 10.52 -5.98
N THR A 382 -31.63 10.90 -7.23
CA THR A 382 -32.43 10.12 -8.19
C THR A 382 -31.74 8.85 -8.67
N ALA A 383 -32.51 7.95 -9.28
CA ALA A 383 -31.99 6.77 -9.97
C ALA A 383 -31.03 7.15 -11.12
N GLU A 384 -31.26 8.24 -11.85
CA GLU A 384 -30.38 8.69 -12.93
C GLU A 384 -28.96 9.05 -12.42
N PHE A 385 -28.86 9.67 -11.24
CA PHE A 385 -27.56 9.95 -10.60
C PHE A 385 -26.89 8.68 -10.09
N ASP A 386 -27.65 7.75 -9.51
CA ASP A 386 -27.16 6.45 -9.04
C ASP A 386 -26.63 5.57 -10.18
N ASP A 387 -27.36 5.52 -11.29
CA ASP A 387 -26.98 4.82 -12.51
C ASP A 387 -25.70 5.39 -13.11
N THR A 388 -25.57 6.73 -13.14
CA THR A 388 -24.39 7.43 -13.66
C THR A 388 -23.18 7.24 -12.76
N MET A 389 -23.32 7.38 -11.43
CA MET A 389 -22.23 7.15 -10.48
C MET A 389 -21.71 5.71 -10.53
N THR A 390 -22.62 4.72 -10.57
CA THR A 390 -22.26 3.30 -10.72
C THR A 390 -21.41 3.08 -11.98
N GLN A 391 -21.77 3.73 -13.08
CA GLN A 391 -21.10 3.61 -14.36
C GLN A 391 -19.72 4.30 -14.36
N LEU A 392 -19.61 5.53 -13.81
CA LEU A 392 -18.32 6.21 -13.61
C LEU A 392 -17.35 5.39 -12.72
N CYS A 393 -17.87 4.74 -11.68
CA CYS A 393 -17.08 3.88 -10.79
C CYS A 393 -16.56 2.59 -11.46
N SER A 394 -17.26 2.10 -12.50
CA SER A 394 -17.02 0.79 -13.12
C SER A 394 -15.85 0.73 -14.10
N ALA A 395 -15.39 1.86 -14.63
CA ALA A 395 -14.33 1.91 -15.64
C ALA A 395 -13.23 2.90 -15.27
N PRO A 396 -11.93 2.51 -15.34
CA PRO A 396 -10.84 3.32 -14.80
C PRO A 396 -10.57 4.59 -15.61
N HIS A 397 -11.11 4.70 -16.82
CA HIS A 397 -10.93 5.87 -17.68
C HIS A 397 -11.79 7.08 -17.28
N TYR A 398 -12.81 6.90 -16.43
CA TYR A 398 -13.66 7.99 -15.92
C TYR A 398 -13.09 8.71 -14.68
N ALA A 399 -11.81 8.48 -14.36
CA ALA A 399 -11.16 9.08 -13.19
C ALA A 399 -11.19 10.63 -13.24
N ALA A 400 -11.01 11.22 -14.43
CA ALA A 400 -11.01 12.66 -14.63
C ALA A 400 -12.40 13.29 -14.41
N GLU A 401 -13.47 12.60 -14.78
CA GLU A 401 -14.86 13.01 -14.53
C GLU A 401 -15.26 12.83 -13.07
N LEU A 402 -14.85 11.71 -12.46
CA LEU A 402 -15.29 11.31 -11.13
C LEU A 402 -14.74 12.24 -10.04
N GLU A 403 -13.48 12.68 -10.13
CA GLU A 403 -12.89 13.58 -9.14
C GLU A 403 -13.66 14.91 -8.95
N PRO A 404 -13.92 15.74 -9.97
CA PRO A 404 -14.69 16.98 -9.81
C PRO A 404 -16.16 16.71 -9.46
N VAL A 405 -16.74 15.60 -9.93
CA VAL A 405 -18.09 15.15 -9.54
C VAL A 405 -18.17 14.91 -8.03
N VAL A 406 -17.29 14.10 -7.46
CA VAL A 406 -17.29 13.77 -6.02
C VAL A 406 -16.89 14.99 -5.19
N ASN A 407 -15.87 15.75 -5.59
CA ASN A 407 -15.48 16.97 -4.88
C ASN A 407 -16.61 18.02 -4.83
N LYS A 408 -17.42 18.14 -5.90
CA LYS A 408 -18.60 19.01 -5.90
C LYS A 408 -19.70 18.47 -4.98
N SER A 409 -19.96 17.17 -4.96
CA SER A 409 -20.88 16.54 -4.01
C SER A 409 -20.46 16.79 -2.55
N MET A 410 -19.17 16.65 -2.23
CA MET A 410 -18.63 16.90 -0.88
C MET A 410 -18.69 18.37 -0.48
N ALA A 411 -18.51 19.30 -1.41
CA ALA A 411 -18.72 20.73 -1.16
C ALA A 411 -20.19 21.07 -0.81
N ILE A 412 -21.15 20.30 -1.33
CA ILE A 412 -22.58 20.43 -1.00
C ILE A 412 -22.91 19.73 0.33
N PHE A 413 -22.30 18.57 0.62
CA PHE A 413 -22.37 17.90 1.93
C PHE A 413 -21.99 18.85 3.09
N LEU A 414 -20.97 19.70 2.90
CA LEU A 414 -20.56 20.70 3.89
C LEU A 414 -21.61 21.81 4.13
N GLN A 415 -22.55 22.00 3.21
CA GLN A 415 -23.56 23.09 3.24
C GLN A 415 -24.91 22.67 3.84
N SER A 416 -25.32 21.40 3.75
CA SER A 416 -26.59 20.95 4.35
C SER A 416 -26.52 20.81 5.88
N GLU A 417 -27.63 21.02 6.57
CA GLU A 417 -27.74 20.89 8.03
C GLU A 417 -28.51 19.64 8.47
N ASP A 418 -29.16 18.90 7.56
CA ASP A 418 -29.93 17.69 7.91
C ASP A 418 -29.02 16.47 8.13
N VAL A 419 -29.03 15.96 9.36
CA VAL A 419 -28.19 14.83 9.81
C VAL A 419 -28.62 13.50 9.16
N ALA A 420 -29.89 13.32 8.83
CA ALA A 420 -30.41 12.10 8.22
C ALA A 420 -30.02 12.03 6.73
N GLU A 421 -30.26 13.10 5.99
CA GLU A 421 -29.87 13.19 4.56
C GLU A 421 -28.35 13.01 4.38
N LEU A 422 -27.56 13.60 5.28
CA LEU A 422 -26.09 13.49 5.24
C LEU A 422 -25.59 12.09 5.66
N ARG A 423 -26.35 11.31 6.44
CA ARG A 423 -26.07 9.89 6.67
C ARG A 423 -26.40 9.05 5.43
N ASP A 424 -27.55 9.27 4.81
CA ASP A 424 -27.95 8.53 3.60
C ASP A 424 -26.99 8.81 2.43
N PHE A 425 -26.50 10.05 2.29
CA PHE A 425 -25.43 10.42 1.37
C PHE A 425 -24.13 9.64 1.62
N VAL A 426 -23.71 9.54 2.89
CA VAL A 426 -22.51 8.78 3.31
C VAL A 426 -22.66 7.29 2.98
N GLU A 427 -23.81 6.68 3.32
CA GLU A 427 -24.04 5.26 3.04
C GLU A 427 -24.11 4.97 1.53
N LYS A 428 -24.67 5.85 0.71
CA LYS A 428 -24.61 5.68 -0.77
C LYS A 428 -23.17 5.63 -1.27
N TYR A 429 -22.31 6.57 -0.86
CA TYR A 429 -20.89 6.52 -1.23
C TYR A 429 -20.15 5.28 -0.68
N LYS A 430 -20.52 4.78 0.51
CA LYS A 430 -20.03 3.48 1.00
C LYS A 430 -20.49 2.32 0.11
N THR A 431 -21.74 2.27 -0.35
CA THR A 431 -22.20 1.21 -1.26
C THR A 431 -21.45 1.20 -2.60
N TYR A 432 -21.06 2.37 -3.12
CA TYR A 432 -20.20 2.42 -4.30
C TYR A 432 -18.80 1.84 -4.02
N ILE A 433 -18.16 2.14 -2.88
CA ILE A 433 -16.83 1.61 -2.54
C ILE A 433 -16.86 0.08 -2.38
N TYR A 434 -17.85 -0.45 -1.67
CA TYR A 434 -17.98 -1.91 -1.44
C TYR A 434 -18.52 -2.69 -2.65
N SER A 435 -19.02 -2.01 -3.69
CA SER A 435 -19.49 -2.68 -4.91
C SER A 435 -18.37 -3.48 -5.59
N PRO A 436 -18.63 -4.74 -6.00
CA PRO A 436 -17.63 -5.55 -6.71
C PRO A 436 -17.28 -4.99 -8.10
N ALA A 437 -18.17 -4.19 -8.69
CA ALA A 437 -17.95 -3.55 -9.98
C ALA A 437 -17.05 -2.31 -9.91
N THR A 438 -16.85 -1.73 -8.73
CA THR A 438 -16.10 -0.47 -8.57
C THR A 438 -14.59 -0.69 -8.64
N THR A 439 -13.94 0.10 -9.50
CA THR A 439 -12.50 0.06 -9.71
C THR A 439 -11.71 0.58 -8.50
N PRO A 440 -10.44 0.13 -8.31
CA PRO A 440 -9.58 0.67 -7.25
C PRO A 440 -9.35 2.19 -7.37
N VAL A 441 -9.25 2.71 -8.60
CA VAL A 441 -9.07 4.15 -8.88
C VAL A 441 -10.29 4.95 -8.41
N ALA A 442 -11.50 4.49 -8.71
CA ALA A 442 -12.72 5.13 -8.23
C ALA A 442 -12.86 5.06 -6.69
N SER A 443 -12.48 3.92 -6.09
CA SER A 443 -12.45 3.75 -4.63
C SER A 443 -11.47 4.73 -3.96
N ALA A 444 -10.31 4.95 -4.57
CA ALA A 444 -9.32 5.91 -4.10
C ALA A 444 -9.84 7.35 -4.17
N ILE A 445 -10.39 7.78 -5.32
CA ILE A 445 -10.94 9.14 -5.52
C ILE A 445 -12.04 9.46 -4.49
N ILE A 446 -12.97 8.53 -4.24
CA ILE A 446 -14.03 8.74 -3.24
C ILE A 446 -13.43 8.82 -1.82
N GLY A 447 -12.45 7.96 -1.50
CA GLY A 447 -11.75 7.98 -0.22
C GLY A 447 -10.96 9.27 0.02
N ASP A 448 -10.23 9.77 -0.98
CA ASP A 448 -9.50 11.05 -0.90
C ASP A 448 -10.47 12.22 -0.71
N ALA A 449 -11.62 12.23 -1.38
CA ALA A 449 -12.65 13.25 -1.18
C ALA A 449 -13.17 13.25 0.28
N PHE A 450 -13.41 12.08 0.89
CA PHE A 450 -13.74 11.98 2.31
C PHE A 450 -12.59 12.45 3.22
N VAL A 451 -11.34 12.07 2.94
CA VAL A 451 -10.15 12.47 3.71
C VAL A 451 -9.93 13.98 3.65
N ASN A 452 -10.12 14.60 2.48
CA ASN A 452 -10.04 16.05 2.28
C ASN A 452 -11.17 16.79 3.02
N THR A 453 -12.40 16.27 2.96
CA THR A 453 -13.58 16.82 3.64
C THR A 453 -13.46 16.72 5.16
N PHE A 454 -13.01 15.58 5.68
CA PHE A 454 -12.72 15.38 7.09
C PHE A 454 -11.61 16.31 7.58
N ARG A 455 -10.54 16.48 6.80
CA ARG A 455 -9.48 17.46 7.11
C ARG A 455 -10.07 18.85 7.25
N TYR A 456 -10.79 19.36 6.25
CA TYR A 456 -11.43 20.67 6.30
C TYR A 456 -12.34 20.84 7.53
N CYS A 457 -13.10 19.81 7.91
CA CYS A 457 -13.91 19.82 9.13
C CYS A 457 -13.07 19.95 10.42
N MET A 458 -11.87 19.37 10.46
CA MET A 458 -10.96 19.49 11.61
C MET A 458 -10.30 20.88 11.71
N GLU A 459 -10.00 21.53 10.59
CA GLU A 459 -9.35 22.86 10.58
C GLU A 459 -10.35 24.00 10.85
N GLY A 460 -11.58 23.90 10.33
CA GLY A 460 -12.65 24.89 10.56
C GLY A 460 -13.48 24.65 11.83
N GLN A 461 -14.20 25.69 12.29
CA GLN A 461 -15.18 25.61 13.39
C GLN A 461 -16.48 24.88 12.97
N THR A 462 -16.35 23.60 12.59
CA THR A 462 -17.49 22.77 12.17
C THR A 462 -18.10 21.99 13.34
N GLN A 463 -19.38 21.62 13.21
CA GLN A 463 -20.14 20.92 14.24
C GLN A 463 -19.56 19.52 14.53
N THR A 464 -19.37 19.19 15.81
CA THR A 464 -18.65 17.98 16.27
C THR A 464 -19.17 16.67 15.67
N TRP A 465 -20.49 16.54 15.50
CA TRP A 465 -21.10 15.33 14.95
C TRP A 465 -20.70 15.05 13.49
N ARG A 466 -20.43 16.09 12.68
CA ARG A 466 -19.92 15.91 11.30
C ARG A 466 -18.52 15.29 11.31
N ARG A 467 -17.67 15.71 12.26
CA ARG A 467 -16.33 15.12 12.47
C ARG A 467 -16.42 13.65 12.89
N VAL A 468 -17.37 13.32 13.77
CA VAL A 468 -17.64 11.92 14.18
C VAL A 468 -18.12 11.08 12.99
N LEU A 469 -19.17 11.50 12.27
CA LEU A 469 -19.72 10.77 11.12
C LEU A 469 -18.66 10.52 10.04
N LEU A 470 -17.89 11.55 9.68
CA LEU A 470 -16.80 11.40 8.70
C LEU A 470 -15.67 10.50 9.23
N PHE A 471 -15.35 10.54 10.53
CA PHE A 471 -14.34 9.66 11.12
C PHE A 471 -14.79 8.18 11.13
N GLU A 472 -16.04 7.90 11.49
CA GLU A 472 -16.61 6.55 11.38
C GLU A 472 -16.60 6.05 9.93
N THR A 473 -16.95 6.92 8.98
CA THR A 473 -16.87 6.63 7.53
C THR A 473 -15.44 6.29 7.11
N LEU A 474 -14.44 7.04 7.56
CA LEU A 474 -13.03 6.74 7.27
C LEU A 474 -12.59 5.41 7.90
N CYS A 475 -13.03 5.08 9.10
CA CYS A 475 -12.77 3.76 9.72
C CYS A 475 -13.40 2.64 8.90
N ASP A 476 -14.65 2.82 8.45
CA ASP A 476 -15.35 1.85 7.61
C ASP A 476 -14.60 1.62 6.29
N ILE A 477 -14.27 2.65 5.52
CA ILE A 477 -13.65 2.51 4.18
C ILE A 477 -12.13 2.28 4.22
N SER A 478 -11.51 2.19 5.40
CA SER A 478 -10.06 2.07 5.56
C SER A 478 -9.45 0.78 4.98
N ASP A 479 -10.26 -0.22 4.69
CA ASP A 479 -9.88 -1.47 4.01
C ASP A 479 -9.93 -1.39 2.47
N HIS A 480 -10.48 -0.28 1.93
CA HIS A 480 -10.59 -0.01 0.49
C HIS A 480 -9.83 1.25 0.04
N SER A 481 -9.56 2.19 0.96
CA SER A 481 -8.84 3.43 0.67
C SER A 481 -7.55 3.55 1.48
N LEU A 482 -6.43 3.48 0.75
CA LEU A 482 -5.07 3.65 1.25
C LEU A 482 -4.86 4.99 1.98
N ASP A 483 -5.43 6.08 1.47
CA ASP A 483 -5.24 7.42 2.05
C ASP A 483 -6.21 7.70 3.21
N ALA A 484 -7.36 7.00 3.29
CA ALA A 484 -8.13 6.90 4.52
C ALA A 484 -7.33 6.20 5.62
N ALA A 485 -6.72 5.05 5.33
CA ALA A 485 -5.86 4.33 6.27
C ALA A 485 -4.68 5.22 6.74
N ARG A 486 -3.94 5.85 5.82
CA ARG A 486 -2.86 6.80 6.13
C ARG A 486 -3.32 7.97 6.99
N MET A 487 -4.55 8.46 6.82
CA MET A 487 -5.10 9.54 7.65
C MET A 487 -5.35 9.05 9.08
N LEU A 488 -5.97 7.88 9.26
CA LEU A 488 -6.22 7.29 10.58
C LEU A 488 -4.93 6.96 11.33
N PHE A 489 -3.93 6.38 10.65
CA PHE A 489 -2.62 6.07 11.23
C PHE A 489 -1.77 7.30 11.62
N ARG A 490 -2.28 8.54 11.43
CA ARG A 490 -1.69 9.77 11.99
C ARG A 490 -2.20 10.11 13.40
N LEU A 491 -3.24 9.46 13.91
CA LEU A 491 -3.72 9.63 15.29
C LEU A 491 -2.62 9.28 16.30
N ARG A 492 -2.40 10.13 17.31
CA ARG A 492 -1.58 9.85 18.50
C ARG A 492 -2.21 10.49 19.73
N ALA A 493 -1.89 9.98 20.91
CA ALA A 493 -2.13 10.65 22.19
C ALA A 493 -0.84 11.32 22.69
N ASP A 494 -0.98 12.49 23.31
CA ASP A 494 0.07 13.10 24.12
C ASP A 494 0.11 12.49 25.54
N ILE A 495 0.96 13.03 26.41
CA ILE A 495 1.08 12.56 27.80
C ILE A 495 -0.20 12.73 28.64
N THR A 496 -1.05 13.72 28.32
CA THR A 496 -2.32 13.96 29.02
C THR A 496 -3.41 12.96 28.61
N GLY A 497 -3.17 12.20 27.53
CA GLY A 497 -4.17 11.32 26.90
C GLY A 497 -5.03 12.04 25.85
N ALA A 498 -4.82 13.33 25.61
CA ALA A 498 -5.52 14.04 24.55
C ALA A 498 -5.07 13.54 23.17
N VAL A 499 -6.04 13.18 22.33
CA VAL A 499 -5.79 12.63 21.00
C VAL A 499 -5.66 13.76 19.98
N TYR A 500 -4.70 13.64 19.07
CA TYR A 500 -4.46 14.58 17.97
C TYR A 500 -4.02 13.86 16.69
N PHE A 501 -4.14 14.54 15.54
CA PHE A 501 -3.54 14.07 14.28
C PHE A 501 -2.13 14.65 14.11
N LYS A 502 -1.11 13.79 14.02
CA LYS A 502 0.26 14.23 13.69
C LYS A 502 0.28 14.89 12.31
N ALA A 503 0.99 16.02 12.16
CA ALA A 503 1.16 16.68 10.88
C ALA A 503 1.84 15.75 9.84
N ARG A 504 1.53 15.93 8.55
CA ARG A 504 2.26 15.25 7.47
C ARG A 504 3.71 15.77 7.49
N PRO A 505 4.74 14.90 7.43
CA PRO A 505 6.10 15.39 7.24
C PRO A 505 6.15 16.12 5.89
N VAL A 506 6.51 17.40 5.91
CA VAL A 506 6.75 18.17 4.69
C VAL A 506 8.05 17.66 4.09
N THR A 507 8.01 17.18 2.85
CA THR A 507 9.20 16.79 2.11
C THR A 507 10.13 18.00 2.01
N PRO A 508 11.43 17.91 2.37
CA PRO A 508 12.34 19.06 2.42
C PRO A 508 12.77 19.50 1.01
N LEU A 509 11.83 20.05 0.25
CA LEU A 509 12.05 20.77 -1.00
C LEU A 509 11.56 22.20 -0.78
N VAL A 510 12.47 23.17 -0.97
CA VAL A 510 12.35 24.58 -0.58
C VAL A 510 12.41 24.82 0.94
N VAL A 511 13.48 25.47 1.38
CA VAL A 511 13.58 26.08 2.71
C VAL A 511 12.66 27.31 2.75
N GLN A 512 11.48 27.19 3.34
CA GLN A 512 10.63 28.35 3.65
C GLN A 512 10.84 28.78 5.11
N SER A 513 11.30 30.01 5.30
CA SER A 513 11.78 30.57 6.57
C SER A 513 10.65 31.09 7.48
N THR A 514 9.64 30.26 7.74
CA THR A 514 8.62 30.50 8.78
C THR A 514 8.36 29.21 9.56
N PRO A 515 8.49 29.20 10.90
CA PRO A 515 8.15 28.02 11.69
C PRO A 515 6.64 27.81 11.68
N THR A 516 6.16 26.87 10.88
CA THR A 516 4.79 26.35 10.97
C THR A 516 4.62 25.65 12.31
N THR A 517 4.14 26.41 13.29
CA THR A 517 3.71 25.90 14.60
C THR A 517 2.83 24.68 14.34
N THR A 518 3.16 23.53 14.93
CA THR A 518 2.47 22.28 14.63
C THR A 518 1.05 22.36 15.19
N VAL A 519 0.08 22.74 14.36
CA VAL A 519 -1.33 22.85 14.77
C VAL A 519 -1.84 21.47 15.13
N LEU A 520 -1.84 21.18 16.43
CA LEU A 520 -2.38 19.95 16.99
C LEU A 520 -3.90 20.03 16.91
N TYR A 521 -4.48 19.54 15.82
CA TYR A 521 -5.93 19.40 15.72
C TYR A 521 -6.43 18.42 16.79
N HIS A 522 -6.97 18.98 17.87
CA HIS A 522 -7.48 18.23 19.02
C HIS A 522 -8.66 17.36 18.56
N ALA A 523 -8.46 16.04 18.61
CA ALA A 523 -9.39 15.01 18.16
C ALA A 523 -10.26 14.48 19.32
N GLN A 524 -10.65 15.37 20.24
CA GLN A 524 -11.58 15.07 21.32
C GLN A 524 -12.92 14.60 20.73
N TYR A 525 -13.57 13.67 21.45
CA TYR A 525 -14.88 13.08 21.09
C TYR A 525 -14.93 12.19 19.82
N LEU A 526 -13.81 11.83 19.19
CA LEU A 526 -13.81 10.82 18.12
C LEU A 526 -13.95 9.38 18.68
N PRO A 527 -14.76 8.50 18.06
CA PRO A 527 -14.97 7.13 18.51
C PRO A 527 -13.79 6.22 18.13
N ILE A 528 -12.67 6.34 18.87
CA ILE A 528 -11.42 5.60 18.61
C ILE A 528 -11.61 4.07 18.57
N GLU A 529 -12.63 3.54 19.25
CA GLU A 529 -13.00 2.12 19.21
C GLU A 529 -13.36 1.64 17.80
N LYS A 530 -13.97 2.47 16.95
CA LYS A 530 -14.26 2.15 15.55
C LYS A 530 -13.00 1.93 14.70
N PHE A 531 -11.92 2.64 15.04
CA PHE A 531 -10.61 2.43 14.39
C PHE A 531 -9.93 1.16 14.91
N HIS A 532 -10.12 0.82 16.19
CA HIS A 532 -9.65 -0.45 16.74
C HIS A 532 -10.37 -1.65 16.09
N ASP A 533 -11.69 -1.55 15.90
CA ASP A 533 -12.47 -2.55 15.18
C ASP A 533 -12.04 -2.66 13.70
N SER A 534 -11.77 -1.55 13.01
CA SER A 534 -11.28 -1.62 11.62
C SER A 534 -9.88 -2.23 11.50
N ILE A 535 -8.98 -1.99 12.47
CA ILE A 535 -7.68 -2.67 12.55
C ILE A 535 -7.87 -4.19 12.74
N LEU A 536 -8.71 -4.63 13.69
CA LEU A 536 -8.96 -6.07 13.88
C LEU A 536 -9.58 -6.70 12.62
N ARG A 537 -10.55 -6.02 11.99
CA ARG A 537 -11.19 -6.47 10.74
C ARG A 537 -10.18 -6.63 9.60
N VAL A 538 -9.28 -5.66 9.43
CA VAL A 538 -8.24 -5.71 8.38
C VAL A 538 -7.18 -6.79 8.64
N ILE A 539 -6.77 -6.99 9.90
CA ILE A 539 -5.81 -8.05 10.24
C ILE A 539 -6.43 -9.43 10.04
N LEU A 540 -7.67 -9.67 10.50
CA LEU A 540 -8.35 -10.97 10.42
C LEU A 540 -8.84 -11.34 9.02
N ASN A 541 -9.39 -10.38 8.26
CA ASN A 541 -10.06 -10.65 6.98
C ASN A 541 -9.25 -10.21 5.75
N GLY A 542 -8.11 -9.53 5.94
CA GLY A 542 -7.34 -8.91 4.84
C GLY A 542 -8.01 -7.64 4.28
N THR A 543 -7.68 -7.29 3.04
CA THR A 543 -8.23 -6.12 2.32
C THR A 543 -8.38 -6.42 0.82
N LYS A 544 -9.10 -5.56 0.09
CA LYS A 544 -9.27 -5.65 -1.38
C LYS A 544 -7.99 -5.27 -2.17
N THR A 545 -7.02 -4.60 -1.54
CA THR A 545 -5.78 -4.09 -2.20
C THR A 545 -4.55 -4.29 -1.32
N TRP A 546 -3.52 -4.94 -1.85
CA TRP A 546 -2.29 -5.25 -1.10
C TRP A 546 -1.65 -4.01 -0.46
N GLU A 547 -1.62 -2.89 -1.18
CA GLU A 547 -1.09 -1.60 -0.72
C GLU A 547 -1.75 -1.13 0.59
N THR A 548 -3.03 -1.39 0.76
CA THR A 548 -3.79 -1.02 1.95
C THR A 548 -3.42 -1.94 3.12
N TYR A 549 -3.35 -3.26 2.89
CA TYR A 549 -2.91 -4.22 3.91
C TYR A 549 -1.47 -3.97 4.38
N ASP A 550 -0.55 -3.75 3.44
CA ASP A 550 0.86 -3.41 3.70
C ASP A 550 0.98 -2.07 4.48
N CYS A 551 0.13 -1.09 4.15
CA CYS A 551 0.05 0.15 4.92
C CYS A 551 -0.41 -0.06 6.37
N PHE A 552 -1.37 -0.97 6.63
CA PHE A 552 -1.74 -1.35 7.99
C PHE A 552 -0.57 -2.05 8.71
N LEU A 553 0.02 -3.07 8.08
CA LEU A 553 1.12 -3.85 8.64
C LEU A 553 2.31 -2.95 9.03
N PHE A 554 2.75 -2.07 8.13
CA PHE A 554 3.86 -1.16 8.37
C PHE A 554 3.54 -0.03 9.36
N SER A 555 2.30 0.47 9.39
CA SER A 555 1.93 1.62 10.24
C SER A 555 1.58 1.25 11.68
N LEU A 556 1.12 0.02 11.91
CA LEU A 556 0.63 -0.45 13.20
C LEU A 556 1.70 -0.46 14.32
N PRO A 557 2.97 -0.86 14.09
CA PRO A 557 4.04 -0.69 15.09
C PRO A 557 4.19 0.75 15.57
N TYR A 558 4.19 1.73 14.65
CA TYR A 558 4.32 3.15 14.99
C TYR A 558 3.07 3.73 15.68
N LEU A 559 1.93 3.05 15.63
CA LEU A 559 0.72 3.40 16.37
C LEU A 559 0.79 2.80 17.78
N LEU A 560 1.02 1.49 17.88
CA LEU A 560 1.17 0.75 19.13
C LEU A 560 2.33 1.26 20.00
N SER A 561 3.37 1.84 19.40
CA SER A 561 4.47 2.46 20.14
C SER A 561 4.05 3.68 20.96
N ASN A 562 2.87 4.25 20.74
CA ASN A 562 2.28 5.34 21.53
C ASN A 562 1.34 4.80 22.62
N HIS A 563 1.90 4.43 23.77
CA HIS A 563 1.20 3.68 24.83
C HIS A 563 -0.02 4.42 25.40
N LYS A 564 0.02 5.74 25.46
CA LYS A 564 -1.07 6.59 25.97
C LYS A 564 -2.37 6.47 25.17
N MET A 565 -2.33 6.07 23.89
CA MET A 565 -3.54 5.86 23.09
C MET A 565 -4.32 4.58 23.47
N PHE A 566 -3.63 3.62 24.09
CA PHE A 566 -4.13 2.28 24.45
C PHE A 566 -4.29 2.05 25.96
N GLU A 567 -4.01 3.06 26.79
CA GLU A 567 -4.30 3.05 28.22
C GLU A 567 -5.80 2.80 28.45
N GLY A 568 -6.13 1.81 29.29
CA GLY A 568 -7.50 1.32 29.49
C GLY A 568 -8.08 0.44 28.38
N LYS A 569 -7.39 0.24 27.23
CA LYS A 569 -7.91 -0.49 26.05
C LYS A 569 -7.19 -1.82 25.78
N ILE A 570 -6.63 -2.43 26.82
CA ILE A 570 -5.80 -3.65 26.75
C ILE A 570 -6.49 -4.82 26.03
N ALA A 571 -7.81 -4.99 26.19
CA ALA A 571 -8.58 -6.05 25.52
C ALA A 571 -8.54 -6.00 23.97
N PHE A 572 -8.21 -4.85 23.37
CA PHE A 572 -7.90 -4.77 21.93
C PHE A 572 -6.50 -5.33 21.62
N ILE A 573 -5.50 -5.00 22.44
CA ILE A 573 -4.12 -5.49 22.31
C ILE A 573 -4.08 -7.02 22.44
N GLU A 574 -4.85 -7.59 23.36
CA GLU A 574 -4.95 -9.05 23.55
C GLU A 574 -5.56 -9.77 22.34
N LYS A 575 -6.67 -9.23 21.79
CA LYS A 575 -7.29 -9.74 20.54
C LYS A 575 -6.33 -9.65 19.36
N LEU A 576 -5.64 -8.53 19.21
CA LEU A 576 -4.68 -8.29 18.14
C LEU A 576 -3.45 -9.22 18.26
N LYS A 577 -2.88 -9.34 19.47
CA LYS A 577 -1.81 -10.29 19.80
C LYS A 577 -2.20 -11.70 19.37
N LYS A 578 -3.38 -12.17 19.79
CA LYS A 578 -3.87 -13.50 19.45
C LYS A 578 -3.98 -13.68 17.93
N ALA A 579 -4.67 -12.79 17.22
CA ALA A 579 -4.83 -12.89 15.77
C ALA A 579 -3.49 -12.99 15.03
N LEU A 580 -2.50 -12.20 15.43
CA LEU A 580 -1.15 -12.22 14.84
C LEU A 580 -0.34 -13.47 15.19
N SER A 581 -0.54 -14.04 16.39
CA SER A 581 0.06 -15.31 16.79
C SER A 581 -0.56 -16.49 16.02
N ASP A 582 -1.90 -16.59 16.01
CA ASP A 582 -2.66 -17.62 15.29
C ASP A 582 -2.22 -17.62 13.79
N HIS A 583 -2.09 -16.44 13.17
CA HIS A 583 -1.60 -16.29 11.79
C HIS A 583 -0.18 -16.82 11.54
N LEU A 584 0.73 -16.66 12.50
CA LEU A 584 2.12 -17.15 12.37
C LEU A 584 2.23 -18.66 12.56
N GLU A 585 1.33 -19.26 13.33
CA GLU A 585 1.28 -20.71 13.58
C GLU A 585 0.55 -21.46 12.45
N ASP A 586 -0.66 -21.03 12.09
CA ASP A 586 -1.49 -21.62 11.03
C ASP A 586 -1.01 -21.26 9.60
N LYS A 587 -0.17 -20.21 9.47
CA LYS A 587 0.39 -19.70 8.20
C LYS A 587 -0.67 -19.21 7.21
N THR A 588 -1.82 -18.76 7.71
CA THR A 588 -2.96 -18.17 6.97
C THR A 588 -2.70 -16.76 6.42
N ILE A 589 -1.45 -16.29 6.45
CA ILE A 589 -1.04 -14.92 6.15
C ILE A 589 -1.23 -14.59 4.66
N LEU A 590 -1.83 -13.43 4.38
CA LEU A 590 -2.00 -12.92 3.03
C LEU A 590 -0.64 -12.72 2.34
N GLU A 591 -0.45 -13.42 1.21
CA GLU A 591 0.76 -13.30 0.39
C GLU A 591 0.73 -12.04 -0.49
N PRO A 592 1.89 -11.38 -0.72
CA PRO A 592 1.97 -10.23 -1.62
C PRO A 592 1.75 -10.62 -3.10
N PRO A 593 1.21 -9.71 -3.93
CA PRO A 593 1.14 -9.91 -5.37
C PRO A 593 2.51 -10.12 -6.00
N LYS A 594 2.61 -11.10 -6.91
CA LYS A 594 3.88 -11.50 -7.56
C LYS A 594 4.60 -10.34 -8.25
N ASP A 595 3.83 -9.39 -8.78
CA ASP A 595 4.33 -8.21 -9.52
C ASP A 595 5.13 -7.23 -8.64
N LYS A 596 5.07 -7.37 -7.32
CA LYS A 596 5.80 -6.51 -6.35
C LYS A 596 7.22 -6.97 -6.07
N ASN A 597 7.64 -8.14 -6.53
CA ASN A 597 8.90 -8.82 -6.14
C ASN A 597 9.06 -9.03 -4.61
N LEU A 598 7.97 -8.95 -3.85
CA LEU A 598 7.96 -9.25 -2.42
C LEU A 598 7.68 -10.74 -2.19
N SER A 599 8.34 -11.32 -1.19
CA SER A 599 8.09 -12.70 -0.74
C SER A 599 7.04 -12.72 0.38
N LYS A 600 6.34 -13.84 0.55
CA LYS A 600 5.42 -14.07 1.71
C LYS A 600 6.07 -13.81 3.07
N TYR A 601 7.40 -13.95 3.15
CA TYR A 601 8.18 -13.67 4.34
C TYR A 601 8.20 -12.17 4.73
N HIS A 602 7.89 -11.25 3.80
CA HIS A 602 7.65 -9.84 4.12
C HIS A 602 6.48 -9.69 5.10
N SER A 603 5.32 -10.30 4.78
CA SER A 603 4.13 -10.29 5.65
C SER A 603 4.45 -10.87 7.03
N VAL A 604 5.15 -12.01 7.07
CA VAL A 604 5.63 -12.67 8.31
C VAL A 604 6.52 -11.73 9.14
N GLY A 605 7.45 -11.04 8.49
CA GLY A 605 8.35 -10.09 9.15
C GLY A 605 7.61 -8.90 9.78
N GLN A 606 6.64 -8.33 9.07
CA GLN A 606 5.78 -7.28 9.64
C GLN A 606 4.98 -7.78 10.85
N HIS A 607 4.44 -9.02 10.82
CA HIS A 607 3.76 -9.61 11.98
C HIS A 607 4.71 -9.73 13.19
N VAL A 608 5.97 -10.14 12.97
CA VAL A 608 7.01 -10.18 14.01
C VAL A 608 7.34 -8.77 14.54
N GLN A 609 7.43 -7.74 13.69
CA GLN A 609 7.64 -6.35 14.14
C GLN A 609 6.46 -5.80 14.98
N ILE A 610 5.21 -6.12 14.59
CA ILE A 610 4.02 -5.77 15.37
C ILE A 610 4.05 -6.48 16.73
N LEU A 611 4.29 -7.80 16.76
CA LEU A 611 4.38 -8.57 18.01
C LEU A 611 5.56 -8.12 18.90
N THR A 612 6.69 -7.73 18.32
CA THR A 612 7.83 -7.12 19.05
C THR A 612 7.38 -5.83 19.74
N THR A 613 6.54 -5.03 19.08
CA THR A 613 5.97 -3.82 19.68
C THR A 613 4.97 -4.18 20.77
N ILE A 614 4.12 -5.19 20.56
CA ILE A 614 3.16 -5.69 21.57
C ILE A 614 3.87 -6.22 22.83
N MET A 615 5.11 -6.72 22.74
CA MET A 615 5.90 -7.15 23.91
C MET A 615 6.18 -6.00 24.92
N SER A 616 6.15 -4.73 24.51
CA SER A 616 6.24 -3.61 25.47
C SER A 616 5.03 -3.55 26.45
N TYR A 617 3.89 -4.15 26.07
CA TYR A 617 2.70 -4.31 26.91
C TYR A 617 2.76 -5.55 27.84
N HIS A 618 3.90 -6.24 27.96
CA HIS A 618 4.06 -7.52 28.69
C HIS A 618 3.44 -7.56 30.09
N ARG A 619 3.38 -6.43 30.83
CA ARG A 619 2.85 -6.37 32.20
C ARG A 619 1.35 -6.60 32.31
N TYR A 620 0.63 -6.52 31.19
CA TYR A 620 -0.78 -6.84 31.10
C TYR A 620 -1.03 -8.32 30.72
N PHE A 621 0.01 -9.08 30.38
CA PHE A 621 -0.11 -10.49 29.96
C PHE A 621 0.31 -11.46 31.06
N SER A 622 -0.24 -12.67 31.05
CA SER A 622 0.21 -13.74 31.92
C SER A 622 1.61 -14.25 31.55
N LYS A 623 2.34 -14.83 32.51
CA LYS A 623 3.67 -15.44 32.24
C LYS A 623 3.61 -16.47 31.11
N SER A 624 2.53 -17.24 31.01
CA SER A 624 2.25 -18.20 29.94
C SER A 624 2.21 -17.56 28.55
N GLU A 625 1.59 -16.40 28.40
CA GLU A 625 1.50 -15.71 27.10
C GLU A 625 2.82 -15.05 26.71
N ILE A 626 3.60 -14.57 27.68
CA ILE A 626 4.96 -14.06 27.42
C ILE A 626 5.87 -15.21 26.95
N VAL A 627 5.81 -16.38 27.61
CA VAL A 627 6.53 -17.59 27.17
C VAL A 627 6.09 -18.02 25.77
N HIS A 628 4.79 -17.97 25.47
CA HIS A 628 4.26 -18.29 24.14
C HIS A 628 4.83 -17.34 23.06
N LEU A 629 4.83 -16.02 23.28
CA LEU A 629 5.43 -15.06 22.35
C LEU A 629 6.95 -15.26 22.16
N VAL A 630 7.70 -15.53 23.24
CA VAL A 630 9.14 -15.81 23.15
C VAL A 630 9.40 -17.11 22.38
N SER A 631 8.61 -18.15 22.63
CA SER A 631 8.66 -19.42 21.88
C SER A 631 8.32 -19.21 20.40
N LEU A 632 7.30 -18.39 20.09
CA LEU A 632 6.92 -18.04 18.72
C LEU A 632 8.07 -17.35 17.98
N PHE A 633 8.70 -16.32 18.56
CA PHE A 633 9.90 -15.71 17.97
C PHE A 633 11.04 -16.71 17.77
N ASN A 634 11.29 -17.58 18.76
CA ASN A 634 12.34 -18.60 18.67
C ASN A 634 12.03 -19.66 17.60
N ASN A 635 10.77 -20.00 17.38
CA ASN A 635 10.33 -20.96 16.37
C ASN A 635 10.37 -20.36 14.95
N THR A 636 9.87 -19.13 14.78
CA THR A 636 9.86 -18.39 13.51
C THR A 636 11.26 -17.96 13.04
N ALA A 637 12.23 -17.80 13.95
CA ALA A 637 13.64 -17.61 13.58
C ALA A 637 14.17 -18.77 12.73
N GLY A 638 15.02 -18.49 11.74
CA GLY A 638 15.62 -19.52 10.88
C GLY A 638 14.65 -20.16 9.88
N SER A 639 13.51 -19.52 9.58
CA SER A 639 12.45 -19.97 8.66
C SER A 639 12.85 -20.09 7.17
N GLY A 640 14.14 -19.99 6.86
CA GLY A 640 14.71 -19.95 5.52
C GLY A 640 14.88 -18.53 4.95
N ASP A 641 14.20 -17.53 5.54
CA ASP A 641 14.31 -16.12 5.14
C ASP A 641 15.20 -15.31 6.07
N TYR A 642 16.05 -14.45 5.48
CA TYR A 642 16.99 -13.59 6.20
C TYR A 642 16.31 -12.47 6.99
N ALA A 643 15.32 -11.78 6.41
CA ALA A 643 14.68 -10.62 7.01
C ALA A 643 13.82 -11.03 8.22
N VAL A 644 13.04 -12.10 8.08
CA VAL A 644 12.27 -12.70 9.19
C VAL A 644 13.19 -13.14 10.31
N SER A 645 14.29 -13.85 9.98
CA SER A 645 15.22 -14.35 10.98
C SER A 645 15.96 -13.22 11.71
N LYS A 646 16.39 -12.17 10.99
CA LYS A 646 16.94 -10.93 11.57
C LYS A 646 15.96 -10.32 12.58
N GLN A 647 14.71 -10.13 12.18
CA GLN A 647 13.68 -9.51 13.02
C GLN A 647 13.33 -10.37 14.25
N CYS A 648 13.32 -11.71 14.14
CA CYS A 648 13.13 -12.59 15.29
C CYS A 648 14.30 -12.51 16.28
N ILE A 649 15.56 -12.46 15.81
CA ILE A 649 16.73 -12.26 16.68
C ILE A 649 16.62 -10.90 17.38
N HIS A 650 16.24 -9.84 16.66
CA HIS A 650 16.06 -8.50 17.24
C HIS A 650 14.92 -8.46 18.28
N ALA A 651 13.83 -9.19 18.04
CA ALA A 651 12.74 -9.36 19.00
C ALA A 651 13.20 -10.06 20.28
N LEU A 652 13.96 -11.15 20.16
CA LEU A 652 14.56 -11.87 21.28
C LEU A 652 15.57 -11.00 22.05
N THR A 653 16.33 -10.14 21.36
CA THR A 653 17.17 -9.12 22.01
C THR A 653 16.33 -8.19 22.88
N VAL A 654 15.22 -7.63 22.38
CA VAL A 654 14.31 -6.77 23.19
C VAL A 654 13.72 -7.56 24.37
N CYS A 655 13.36 -8.84 24.18
CA CYS A 655 12.84 -9.69 25.27
C CYS A 655 13.86 -9.87 26.41
N CYS A 656 15.17 -9.91 26.12
CA CYS A 656 16.22 -9.98 27.13
C CYS A 656 16.23 -8.75 28.06
N TYR A 657 15.87 -7.57 27.56
CA TYR A 657 15.84 -6.32 28.31
C TYR A 657 14.47 -6.02 28.97
N GLU A 658 13.35 -6.44 28.37
CA GLU A 658 12.00 -6.14 28.88
C GLU A 658 11.42 -7.25 29.78
N VAL A 659 11.71 -8.53 29.52
CA VAL A 659 11.14 -9.67 30.27
C VAL A 659 12.19 -10.67 30.80
N PRO A 660 13.28 -10.21 31.46
CA PRO A 660 14.41 -11.07 31.83
C PRO A 660 14.00 -12.27 32.70
N SER A 661 13.10 -12.09 33.67
CA SER A 661 12.61 -13.16 34.55
C SER A 661 11.81 -14.27 33.85
N VAL A 662 11.35 -14.03 32.62
CA VAL A 662 10.82 -15.06 31.73
C VAL A 662 11.97 -15.65 30.90
N MET A 663 12.77 -14.78 30.28
CA MET A 663 13.86 -15.14 29.39
C MET A 663 14.88 -16.11 30.01
N THR A 664 15.23 -15.98 31.30
CA THR A 664 16.13 -16.92 32.02
C THR A 664 15.64 -18.39 31.97
N ASN A 665 14.34 -18.64 31.75
CA ASN A 665 13.78 -20.01 31.63
C ASN A 665 13.65 -20.49 30.18
N CYS A 666 13.84 -19.60 29.20
CA CYS A 666 13.75 -19.89 27.76
C CYS A 666 15.12 -19.82 27.07
N MET A 667 16.18 -19.43 27.80
CA MET A 667 17.47 -19.10 27.22
C MET A 667 18.16 -20.33 26.61
N ASP A 668 18.02 -21.52 27.21
CA ASP A 668 18.64 -22.76 26.70
C ASP A 668 18.15 -23.08 25.27
N ASP A 669 16.82 -23.06 25.06
CA ASP A 669 16.17 -23.25 23.75
C ASP A 669 16.58 -22.16 22.73
N VAL A 670 16.81 -20.94 23.18
CA VAL A 670 17.21 -19.81 22.34
C VAL A 670 18.69 -19.92 21.96
N ILE A 671 19.58 -20.26 22.88
CA ILE A 671 21.00 -20.51 22.60
C ILE A 671 21.15 -21.73 21.67
N ASP A 672 20.38 -22.80 21.86
CA ASP A 672 20.35 -23.93 20.91
C ASP A 672 19.78 -23.53 19.54
N LYS A 673 18.85 -22.57 19.46
CA LYS A 673 18.41 -22.03 18.16
C LYS A 673 19.52 -21.23 17.47
N MET A 674 20.17 -20.31 18.19
CA MET A 674 21.32 -19.53 17.69
C MET A 674 22.46 -20.45 17.23
N ALA A 675 22.77 -21.50 17.99
CA ALA A 675 23.78 -22.49 17.64
C ALA A 675 23.45 -23.26 16.34
N ARG A 676 22.18 -23.62 16.11
CA ARG A 676 21.74 -24.25 14.86
C ARG A 676 21.75 -23.30 13.66
N MET A 677 21.61 -21.99 13.89
CA MET A 677 21.63 -20.95 12.86
C MET A 677 23.05 -20.52 12.43
N VAL A 678 24.10 -21.10 13.02
CA VAL A 678 25.52 -20.78 12.71
C VAL A 678 25.91 -21.00 11.25
N THR A 679 25.20 -21.86 10.52
CA THR A 679 25.42 -22.11 9.08
C THR A 679 25.01 -20.93 8.19
N GLN A 680 24.15 -20.03 8.67
CA GLN A 680 23.59 -18.92 7.90
C GLN A 680 24.47 -17.67 8.06
N ARG A 681 25.55 -17.60 7.26
CA ARG A 681 26.59 -16.54 7.33
C ARG A 681 26.05 -15.11 7.38
N SER A 682 24.98 -14.79 6.65
CA SER A 682 24.36 -13.47 6.65
C SER A 682 23.77 -13.05 8.01
N LEU A 683 23.32 -14.01 8.83
CA LEU A 683 22.80 -13.76 10.17
C LEU A 683 23.88 -13.68 11.25
N ALA A 684 25.14 -14.01 10.95
CA ALA A 684 26.22 -14.10 11.92
C ALA A 684 26.35 -12.85 12.80
N ILE A 685 26.22 -11.68 12.19
CA ILE A 685 26.29 -10.40 12.88
C ILE A 685 25.16 -10.20 13.90
N HIS A 686 23.92 -10.59 13.57
CA HIS A 686 22.77 -10.46 14.46
C HIS A 686 22.86 -11.46 15.62
N VAL A 687 23.30 -12.69 15.34
CA VAL A 687 23.54 -13.74 16.35
C VAL A 687 24.64 -13.30 17.33
N LEU A 688 25.76 -12.78 16.82
CA LEU A 688 26.85 -12.30 17.67
C LEU A 688 26.44 -11.05 18.48
N GLN A 689 25.75 -10.08 17.89
CA GLN A 689 25.24 -8.92 18.65
C GLN A 689 24.20 -9.30 19.72
N PHE A 690 23.40 -10.35 19.49
CA PHE A 690 22.56 -10.96 20.53
C PHE A 690 23.41 -11.59 21.65
N LEU A 691 24.42 -12.39 21.32
CA LEU A 691 25.31 -13.01 22.32
C LEU A 691 26.15 -11.98 23.11
N ALA A 692 26.53 -10.86 22.50
CA ALA A 692 27.15 -9.68 23.15
C ALA A 692 26.14 -8.82 23.94
N SER A 693 24.84 -9.00 23.72
CA SER A 693 23.79 -8.41 24.55
C SER A 693 23.61 -9.23 25.83
N VAL A 694 23.48 -10.55 25.70
CA VAL A 694 23.24 -11.45 26.84
C VAL A 694 24.44 -11.52 27.79
N SER A 695 25.70 -11.48 27.32
CA SER A 695 26.89 -11.49 28.19
C SER A 695 26.97 -10.31 29.18
N ARG A 696 26.22 -9.23 28.92
CA ARG A 696 26.19 -8.02 29.74
C ARG A 696 24.94 -7.95 30.65
N LEU A 697 24.18 -9.05 30.75
CA LEU A 697 22.94 -9.18 31.52
C LEU A 697 22.99 -10.41 32.47
N PRO A 698 23.62 -10.29 33.66
CA PRO A 698 23.96 -11.44 34.52
C PRO A 698 22.78 -12.29 35.00
N ASP A 699 21.59 -11.71 35.15
CA ASP A 699 20.37 -12.44 35.55
C ASP A 699 19.90 -13.46 34.51
N LEU A 700 20.34 -13.34 33.25
CA LEU A 700 19.95 -14.25 32.16
C LEU A 700 20.78 -15.53 32.14
N TYR A 701 22.07 -15.46 32.49
CA TYR A 701 23.01 -16.59 32.41
C TYR A 701 23.40 -17.18 33.78
N ARG A 702 22.81 -16.69 34.87
CA ARG A 702 23.01 -17.19 36.25
C ARG A 702 22.93 -18.72 36.37
N ASN A 703 22.05 -19.35 35.60
CA ASN A 703 21.76 -20.79 35.62
C ASN A 703 22.53 -21.62 34.56
N PHE A 704 23.30 -21.00 33.67
CA PHE A 704 23.97 -21.71 32.56
C PHE A 704 24.91 -22.82 33.03
N THR A 705 24.92 -23.90 32.25
CA THR A 705 25.86 -25.02 32.44
C THR A 705 27.07 -24.88 31.52
N GLN A 706 28.10 -25.70 31.76
CA GLN A 706 29.27 -25.82 30.87
C GLN A 706 28.91 -26.26 29.44
N ILE A 707 27.74 -26.85 29.21
CA ILE A 707 27.26 -27.21 27.86
C ILE A 707 26.83 -25.94 27.11
N ASP A 708 26.18 -25.00 27.80
CA ASP A 708 25.60 -23.80 27.18
C ASP A 708 26.69 -22.77 26.84
N TYR A 709 27.67 -22.60 27.74
CA TYR A 709 28.90 -21.87 27.41
C TYR A 709 29.64 -22.52 26.22
N LYS A 710 29.71 -23.87 26.13
CA LYS A 710 30.30 -24.54 24.94
C LYS A 710 29.53 -24.24 23.65
N LYS A 711 28.19 -24.19 23.67
CA LYS A 711 27.39 -23.77 22.49
C LYS A 711 27.82 -22.36 22.03
N ILE A 712 27.94 -21.42 22.96
CA ILE A 712 28.31 -20.02 22.66
C ILE A 712 29.72 -19.90 22.07
N PHE A 713 30.72 -20.55 22.68
CA PHE A 713 32.09 -20.54 22.14
C PHE A 713 32.20 -21.31 20.80
N GLY A 714 31.45 -22.39 20.61
CA GLY A 714 31.38 -23.12 19.35
C GLY A 714 30.75 -22.32 18.20
N VAL A 715 29.77 -21.46 18.49
CA VAL A 715 29.25 -20.46 17.53
C VAL A 715 30.33 -19.47 17.13
N CYS A 716 31.07 -18.93 18.09
CA CYS A 716 32.17 -18.01 17.82
C CYS A 716 33.27 -18.68 16.98
N GLN A 717 33.71 -19.89 17.35
CA GLN A 717 34.67 -20.70 16.60
C GLN A 717 34.25 -20.92 15.14
N SER A 718 32.98 -21.28 14.92
CA SER A 718 32.45 -21.56 13.58
C SER A 718 32.46 -20.32 12.68
N TYR A 719 32.10 -19.15 13.21
CA TYR A 719 32.18 -17.90 12.47
C TYR A 719 33.65 -17.47 12.25
N LEU A 720 34.52 -17.58 13.26
CA LEU A 720 35.96 -17.31 13.12
C LEU A 720 36.59 -18.16 12.00
N GLN A 721 36.39 -19.48 12.02
CA GLN A 721 36.86 -20.38 10.96
C GLN A 721 36.28 -20.01 9.59
N SER A 722 35.00 -19.60 9.52
CA SER A 722 34.38 -19.17 8.27
C SER A 722 34.93 -17.84 7.73
N THR A 723 35.42 -16.93 8.58
CA THR A 723 36.04 -15.66 8.17
C THR A 723 37.51 -15.86 7.75
N VAL A 724 38.28 -16.65 8.50
CA VAL A 724 39.66 -17.02 8.15
C VAL A 724 39.71 -17.80 6.85
N ALA A 725 38.78 -18.72 6.60
CA ALA A 725 38.67 -19.44 5.33
C ALA A 725 38.37 -18.50 4.13
N LEU A 726 37.59 -17.43 4.33
CA LEU A 726 37.29 -16.44 3.30
C LEU A 726 38.51 -15.56 3.00
N SER A 727 39.17 -15.04 4.04
CA SER A 727 40.36 -14.19 3.90
C SER A 727 41.51 -14.94 3.19
N ASN A 728 41.71 -16.23 3.50
CA ASN A 728 42.63 -17.12 2.80
C ASN A 728 42.23 -17.42 1.34
N SER A 729 40.98 -17.20 0.95
CA SER A 729 40.53 -17.30 -0.44
C SER A 729 40.71 -15.97 -1.19
N ILE A 730 40.52 -14.84 -0.54
CA ILE A 730 40.74 -13.51 -1.11
C ILE A 730 42.24 -13.31 -1.38
N ALA A 731 43.10 -13.59 -0.40
CA ALA A 731 44.56 -13.45 -0.52
C ALA A 731 45.18 -14.31 -1.66
N LYS A 732 44.52 -15.38 -2.09
CA LYS A 732 44.94 -16.20 -3.25
C LYS A 732 44.52 -15.61 -4.60
N ASN A 733 43.48 -14.78 -4.63
CA ASN A 733 42.98 -14.13 -5.84
C ASN A 733 43.60 -12.75 -6.06
N SER A 734 43.96 -12.03 -5.00
CA SER A 734 44.55 -10.68 -5.04
C SER A 734 46.04 -10.62 -5.46
N ALA A 735 46.54 -11.63 -6.18
CA ALA A 735 47.95 -11.77 -6.55
C ALA A 735 48.41 -10.85 -7.72
N ALA A 736 47.67 -9.78 -8.00
CA ALA A 736 48.01 -8.77 -8.99
C ALA A 736 47.67 -7.37 -8.44
N PRO A 737 48.64 -6.44 -8.32
CA PRO A 737 48.36 -5.09 -7.86
C PRO A 737 47.73 -4.25 -8.97
N SER A 738 46.50 -3.78 -8.74
CA SER A 738 45.90 -2.70 -9.52
C SER A 738 45.80 -1.45 -8.65
N ASP A 739 46.69 -0.48 -8.88
CA ASP A 739 46.53 0.86 -8.32
C ASP A 739 45.24 1.50 -8.88
N ASN A 740 44.18 1.58 -8.07
CA ASN A 740 43.18 2.67 -8.08
C ASN A 740 42.11 2.49 -6.98
N ASN A 741 41.64 3.62 -6.45
CA ASN A 741 40.47 3.79 -5.55
C ASN A 741 40.48 3.07 -4.19
N ALA A 742 40.87 3.80 -3.14
CA ALA A 742 40.73 3.41 -1.74
C ALA A 742 39.27 3.53 -1.23
N THR A 743 38.36 2.73 -1.80
CA THR A 743 36.96 2.60 -1.35
C THR A 743 36.58 1.12 -1.31
N ILE A 744 36.84 0.47 -0.17
CA ILE A 744 36.50 -0.94 0.07
C ILE A 744 34.98 -1.10 0.06
N ASN A 745 34.44 -2.11 -0.64
CA ASN A 745 33.02 -2.39 -0.61
C ASN A 745 32.65 -3.05 0.72
N MET A 746 31.64 -2.56 1.44
CA MET A 746 31.38 -3.02 2.81
C MET A 746 30.93 -4.50 2.95
N GLU A 747 30.58 -5.17 1.84
CA GLU A 747 30.42 -6.64 1.83
C GLU A 747 31.75 -7.38 2.09
N GLU A 748 32.89 -6.78 1.74
CA GLU A 748 34.24 -7.27 2.01
C GLU A 748 34.70 -6.93 3.45
N ALA A 749 34.11 -5.89 4.07
CA ALA A 749 34.39 -5.48 5.44
C ALA A 749 33.60 -6.28 6.50
N LEU A 750 32.38 -6.75 6.18
CA LEU A 750 31.52 -7.50 7.10
C LEU A 750 32.19 -8.73 7.75
N PRO A 751 33.00 -9.56 7.05
CA PRO A 751 33.75 -10.67 7.66
C PRO A 751 34.71 -10.22 8.77
N HIS A 752 35.38 -9.08 8.58
CA HIS A 752 36.38 -8.57 9.53
C HIS A 752 35.73 -8.08 10.82
N TYR A 753 34.53 -7.48 10.75
CA TYR A 753 33.76 -7.16 11.97
C TYR A 753 33.22 -8.43 12.66
N VAL A 754 32.72 -9.41 11.91
CA VAL A 754 32.28 -10.71 12.48
C VAL A 754 33.43 -11.40 13.22
N TYR A 755 34.65 -11.36 12.66
CA TYR A 755 35.87 -11.84 13.30
C TYR A 755 36.19 -11.07 14.60
N ALA A 756 36.25 -9.73 14.54
CA ALA A 756 36.56 -8.90 15.69
C ALA A 756 35.54 -9.09 16.83
N LEU A 757 34.25 -9.05 16.51
CA LEU A 757 33.16 -9.22 17.47
C LEU A 757 33.17 -10.61 18.13
N ALA A 758 33.50 -11.67 17.39
CA ALA A 758 33.59 -13.03 17.94
C ALA A 758 34.69 -13.15 19.03
N HIS A 759 35.89 -12.59 18.82
CA HIS A 759 36.95 -12.58 19.86
C HIS A 759 36.54 -11.79 21.11
N HIS A 760 35.86 -10.65 20.93
CA HIS A 760 35.34 -9.87 22.06
C HIS A 760 34.24 -10.63 22.82
N ILE A 761 33.36 -11.34 22.13
CA ILE A 761 32.33 -12.19 22.75
C ILE A 761 32.97 -13.34 23.54
N ILE A 762 34.00 -14.01 23.00
CA ILE A 762 34.77 -15.02 23.74
C ILE A 762 35.33 -14.42 25.04
N THR A 763 35.92 -13.22 24.95
CA THR A 763 36.48 -12.48 26.10
C THR A 763 35.40 -12.14 27.14
N PHE A 764 34.31 -11.48 26.73
CA PHE A 764 33.22 -11.07 27.63
C PHE A 764 32.57 -12.27 28.33
N TRP A 765 32.33 -13.38 27.61
CA TRP A 765 31.76 -14.59 28.21
C TRP A 765 32.73 -15.30 29.17
N TYR A 766 34.04 -15.28 28.92
CA TYR A 766 35.01 -15.86 29.85
C TYR A 766 35.09 -15.11 31.18
N ILE A 767 35.00 -13.77 31.12
CA ILE A 767 34.89 -12.90 32.30
C ILE A 767 33.59 -13.18 33.05
N ALA A 768 32.45 -13.23 32.33
CA ALA A 768 31.14 -13.52 32.89
C ALA A 768 30.99 -14.92 33.53
N MET A 769 31.82 -15.90 33.14
CA MET A 769 31.81 -17.26 33.68
C MET A 769 32.31 -17.35 35.12
N LYS A 770 31.72 -18.28 35.88
CA LYS A 770 32.14 -18.66 37.24
C LYS A 770 33.53 -19.32 37.19
N PRO A 771 34.42 -19.11 38.19
CA PRO A 771 35.78 -19.70 38.18
C PRO A 771 35.82 -21.23 38.03
N GLN A 772 34.84 -21.94 38.58
CA GLN A 772 34.72 -23.41 38.44
C GLN A 772 34.51 -23.85 36.98
N ASP A 773 33.74 -23.07 36.21
CA ASP A 773 33.47 -23.33 34.80
C ASP A 773 34.63 -22.88 33.91
N ARG A 774 35.35 -21.79 34.27
CA ARG A 774 36.59 -21.38 33.59
C ARG A 774 37.60 -22.52 33.54
N ALA A 775 37.84 -23.21 34.67
CA ALA A 775 38.77 -24.34 34.73
C ALA A 775 38.38 -25.51 33.81
N GLY A 776 37.10 -25.87 33.76
CA GLY A 776 36.59 -26.95 32.88
C GLY A 776 36.55 -26.59 31.39
N LEU A 777 36.43 -25.30 31.06
CA LEU A 777 36.23 -24.82 29.69
C LEU A 777 37.49 -24.25 29.02
N LYS A 778 38.49 -23.79 29.78
CA LYS A 778 39.69 -23.09 29.26
C LYS A 778 40.33 -23.81 28.06
N LYS A 779 40.60 -25.11 28.20
CA LYS A 779 41.21 -25.94 27.14
C LYS A 779 40.35 -26.03 25.86
N TYR A 780 39.03 -26.01 25.99
CA TYR A 780 38.12 -25.97 24.84
C TYR A 780 38.15 -24.60 24.16
N ILE A 781 38.12 -23.52 24.93
CA ILE A 781 38.16 -22.14 24.42
C ILE A 781 39.50 -21.85 23.72
N THR A 782 40.63 -22.32 24.26
CA THR A 782 41.93 -22.28 23.57
C THR A 782 41.86 -22.99 22.21
N HIS A 783 41.19 -24.15 22.12
CA HIS A 783 41.00 -24.83 20.84
C HIS A 783 40.03 -24.10 19.89
N CYS A 784 39.06 -23.33 20.41
CA CYS A 784 38.25 -22.42 19.60
C CYS A 784 39.06 -21.28 18.95
N LEU A 785 40.25 -20.97 19.48
CA LEU A 785 41.16 -19.93 19.00
C LEU A 785 42.36 -20.47 18.19
N THR A 786 42.52 -21.80 18.08
CA THR A 786 43.52 -22.44 17.21
C THR A 786 42.98 -22.68 15.80
N TYR A 787 43.76 -22.29 14.79
CA TYR A 787 43.48 -22.55 13.37
C TYR A 787 44.56 -23.44 12.76
N LYS A 788 44.21 -24.19 11.70
CA LYS A 788 45.20 -25.00 10.98
C LYS A 788 45.81 -24.21 9.83
N SER A 789 47.13 -24.12 9.85
CA SER A 789 47.97 -23.64 8.77
C SER A 789 47.74 -24.42 7.47
N VAL A 790 48.12 -23.84 6.34
CA VAL A 790 48.30 -24.54 5.06
C VAL A 790 49.28 -25.72 5.20
N SER A 791 50.23 -25.64 6.14
CA SER A 791 51.16 -26.73 6.50
C SER A 791 50.60 -27.74 7.53
N GLY A 792 49.33 -27.63 7.93
CA GLY A 792 48.68 -28.52 8.91
C GLY A 792 49.03 -28.27 10.39
N MET A 793 50.01 -27.40 10.67
CA MET A 793 50.37 -26.94 12.02
C MET A 793 49.24 -26.10 12.64
N ASP A 794 48.98 -26.28 13.93
CA ASP A 794 48.06 -25.40 14.67
C ASP A 794 48.75 -24.04 14.95
N ILE A 795 48.09 -22.94 14.60
CA ILE A 795 48.53 -21.55 14.77
C ILE A 795 47.44 -20.79 15.56
N VAL A 796 47.86 -19.93 16.48
CA VAL A 796 46.98 -18.95 17.15
C VAL A 796 47.32 -17.56 16.61
N GLU A 797 46.33 -16.87 16.06
CA GLU A 797 46.46 -15.50 15.56
C GLU A 797 46.56 -14.49 16.71
N ASP A 798 47.07 -13.29 16.43
CA ASP A 798 47.36 -12.24 17.43
C ASP A 798 46.17 -11.89 18.33
N GLN A 799 44.95 -11.82 17.79
CA GLN A 799 43.76 -11.56 18.61
C GLN A 799 43.39 -12.77 19.51
N GLY A 800 43.67 -14.00 19.04
CA GLY A 800 43.53 -15.20 19.86
C GLY A 800 44.57 -15.25 20.99
N LEU A 801 45.81 -14.84 20.72
CA LEU A 801 46.87 -14.73 21.73
C LEU A 801 46.53 -13.67 22.79
N VAL A 802 46.02 -12.50 22.38
CA VAL A 802 45.47 -11.48 23.28
C VAL A 802 44.32 -12.04 24.14
N THR A 803 43.41 -12.80 23.53
CA THR A 803 42.26 -13.40 24.23
C THR A 803 42.73 -14.41 25.28
N ILE A 804 43.74 -15.23 24.97
CA ILE A 804 44.35 -16.17 25.92
C ILE A 804 45.10 -15.43 27.04
N ASP A 805 45.80 -14.33 26.77
CA ASP A 805 46.40 -13.49 27.82
C ASP A 805 45.36 -12.93 28.79
N MET A 806 44.21 -12.51 28.26
CA MET A 806 43.09 -12.03 29.07
C MET A 806 42.52 -13.15 29.94
N MET A 807 42.37 -14.36 29.38
CA MET A 807 41.96 -15.55 30.13
C MET A 807 42.96 -15.89 31.25
N ASP A 808 44.26 -15.84 30.96
CA ASP A 808 45.34 -16.08 31.93
C ASP A 808 45.49 -14.97 32.98
N ARG A 809 45.10 -13.73 32.66
CA ARG A 809 45.03 -12.61 33.62
C ARG A 809 43.85 -12.80 34.58
N VAL A 810 42.66 -13.04 34.03
CA VAL A 810 41.39 -13.16 34.76
C VAL A 810 41.40 -14.36 35.73
N ASP A 811 41.98 -15.51 35.34
CA ASP A 811 42.21 -16.63 36.26
C ASP A 811 43.20 -16.26 37.38
N ALA A 812 44.33 -15.63 37.03
CA ALA A 812 45.35 -15.23 38.00
C ALA A 812 44.91 -14.10 38.93
N GLU A 813 43.88 -13.32 38.58
CA GLU A 813 43.25 -12.30 39.45
C GLU A 813 42.22 -12.93 40.39
N ALA A 814 41.39 -13.85 39.89
CA ALA A 814 40.45 -14.60 40.72
C ALA A 814 41.16 -15.44 41.80
N GLN A 815 42.32 -16.03 41.48
CA GLN A 815 43.15 -16.77 42.44
C GLN A 815 43.73 -15.88 43.55
N ARG A 816 44.04 -14.61 43.27
CA ARG A 816 44.58 -13.67 44.28
C ARG A 816 43.48 -13.13 45.18
N SER A 817 42.31 -12.79 44.62
CA SER A 817 41.15 -12.35 45.40
C SER A 817 40.72 -13.39 46.45
N ALA A 818 40.89 -14.70 46.15
CA ALA A 818 40.64 -15.79 47.09
C ALA A 818 41.77 -16.00 48.13
N ALA A 819 42.97 -15.50 47.87
CA ALA A 819 44.07 -15.48 48.85
C ALA A 819 43.99 -14.25 49.77
N ASP A 820 43.50 -13.12 49.27
CA ASP A 820 43.45 -11.84 49.99
C ASP A 820 42.44 -11.81 51.16
N GLU A 821 41.54 -12.80 51.27
CA GLU A 821 40.77 -13.06 52.49
C GLU A 821 41.67 -13.42 53.71
N SER A 822 42.94 -13.77 53.48
CA SER A 822 43.96 -13.93 54.54
C SER A 822 44.68 -12.63 54.94
N GLY A 823 44.48 -11.52 54.21
CA GLY A 823 44.77 -10.16 54.68
C GLY A 823 46.10 -9.50 54.30
N GLU A 824 46.89 -10.03 53.35
CA GLU A 824 48.26 -9.53 53.08
C GLU A 824 48.51 -8.72 51.79
N ASN A 825 47.56 -8.53 50.86
CA ASN A 825 47.75 -7.60 49.72
C ASN A 825 46.79 -6.39 49.77
N HIS A 826 47.34 -5.21 49.48
CA HIS A 826 46.60 -3.96 49.28
C HIS A 826 46.79 -3.45 47.85
N SER A 827 45.96 -2.48 47.43
CA SER A 827 46.11 -1.82 46.13
C SER A 827 47.40 -0.97 46.10
N VAL A 828 48.37 -1.44 45.31
CA VAL A 828 49.74 -0.91 45.26
C VAL A 828 49.82 0.40 44.47
N THR A 829 50.20 1.49 45.14
CA THR A 829 50.38 2.83 44.53
C THR A 829 51.86 3.14 44.28
N ALA A 830 52.19 4.32 43.73
CA ALA A 830 53.55 4.62 43.27
C ALA A 830 54.53 4.97 44.41
N ASP A 831 54.05 5.53 45.52
CA ASP A 831 54.86 6.12 46.60
C ASP A 831 55.11 5.16 47.77
N GLU A 832 55.31 3.88 47.48
CA GLU A 832 55.51 2.85 48.51
C GLU A 832 56.92 2.80 49.11
N PHE A 833 57.91 3.45 48.49
CA PHE A 833 59.30 3.46 48.97
C PHE A 833 59.61 4.74 49.72
N THR A 834 59.93 4.59 51.00
CA THR A 834 60.31 5.67 51.92
C THR A 834 61.83 5.85 51.93
N GLU A 835 62.32 6.93 52.56
CA GLU A 835 63.76 7.07 52.85
C GLU A 835 64.31 5.92 53.73
N VAL A 836 63.44 5.22 54.48
CA VAL A 836 63.79 4.05 55.31
C VAL A 836 64.20 2.85 54.44
N ASP A 837 63.73 2.77 53.18
CA ASP A 837 63.99 1.66 52.25
C ASP A 837 65.39 1.72 51.60
N GLY A 838 66.05 2.87 51.63
CA GLY A 838 67.44 3.04 51.18
C GLY A 838 67.61 3.08 49.65
N ARG A 839 68.78 2.68 49.14
CA ARG A 839 69.01 2.64 47.68
C ARG A 839 68.13 1.56 47.05
N LEU A 840 67.40 1.96 46.01
CA LEU A 840 66.60 1.07 45.19
C LEU A 840 67.43 0.56 43.99
N ILE A 841 67.25 -0.71 43.62
CA ILE A 841 67.70 -1.29 42.35
C ILE A 841 66.44 -1.60 41.53
N GLU A 842 66.38 -1.16 40.28
CA GLU A 842 65.32 -1.51 39.34
C GLU A 842 65.91 -2.30 38.18
N ARG A 843 65.40 -3.52 37.95
CA ARG A 843 65.78 -4.35 36.79
C ARG A 843 64.56 -4.76 35.97
N HIS A 844 64.75 -4.91 34.67
CA HIS A 844 63.72 -5.29 33.71
C HIS A 844 64.10 -6.62 33.05
N ARG A 845 63.16 -7.57 32.95
CA ARG A 845 63.36 -8.89 32.35
C ARG A 845 62.19 -9.24 31.46
N LEU A 846 62.46 -9.94 30.37
CA LEU A 846 61.47 -10.45 29.44
C LEU A 846 61.40 -11.98 29.58
N ALA A 847 60.22 -12.51 29.91
CA ALA A 847 59.94 -13.94 29.95
C ALA A 847 58.93 -14.26 28.84
N GLY A 848 59.42 -14.70 27.68
CA GLY A 848 58.60 -14.85 26.47
C GLY A 848 58.07 -13.50 25.97
N LEU A 849 56.76 -13.28 26.11
CA LEU A 849 56.09 -12.01 25.80
C LEU A 849 55.55 -11.28 27.05
N LEU A 850 56.08 -11.61 28.22
CA LEU A 850 55.79 -10.95 29.50
C LEU A 850 56.98 -10.07 29.92
N LEU A 851 56.72 -8.79 30.19
CA LEU A 851 57.74 -7.85 30.69
C LEU A 851 57.60 -7.72 32.22
N ILE A 852 58.54 -8.31 32.95
CA ILE A 852 58.63 -8.26 34.40
C ILE A 852 59.62 -7.14 34.78
N SER A 853 59.26 -6.27 35.72
CA SER A 853 60.17 -5.28 36.29
C SER A 853 60.15 -5.37 37.81
N THR A 854 61.33 -5.34 38.42
CA THR A 854 61.51 -5.58 39.85
C THR A 854 62.28 -4.43 40.46
N LYS A 855 61.62 -3.66 41.32
CA LYS A 855 62.19 -2.51 42.05
C LYS A 855 62.39 -2.92 43.50
N THR A 856 63.63 -3.19 43.87
CA THR A 856 64.02 -3.78 45.17
C THR A 856 64.72 -2.74 46.05
N ALA A 857 64.26 -2.59 47.27
CA ALA A 857 64.91 -1.81 48.32
C ALA A 857 65.99 -2.62 49.03
N LEU A 858 67.25 -2.16 48.95
CA LEU A 858 68.38 -2.88 49.54
C LEU A 858 68.34 -2.94 51.07
N ARG A 859 67.75 -1.95 51.75
CA ARG A 859 67.79 -1.89 53.23
C ARG A 859 66.64 -2.63 53.93
N THR A 860 65.46 -2.65 53.33
CA THR A 860 64.23 -3.24 53.90
C THR A 860 63.81 -4.53 53.21
N SER A 861 64.51 -4.93 52.14
CA SER A 861 64.17 -6.09 51.29
C SER A 861 62.84 -5.97 50.53
N LYS A 862 62.15 -4.83 50.68
CA LYS A 862 60.86 -4.50 50.08
C LYS A 862 60.99 -4.51 48.55
N THR A 863 60.22 -5.34 47.86
CA THR A 863 60.33 -5.55 46.41
C THR A 863 59.00 -5.33 45.72
N LEU A 864 58.92 -4.31 44.88
CA LEU A 864 57.79 -4.06 44.00
C LEU A 864 58.00 -4.79 42.68
N VAL A 865 57.13 -5.75 42.39
CA VAL A 865 57.08 -6.49 41.13
C VAL A 865 56.00 -5.88 40.24
N THR A 866 56.37 -5.43 39.04
CA THR A 866 55.45 -4.95 38.01
C THR A 866 55.48 -5.91 36.82
N THR A 867 54.41 -6.65 36.62
CA THR A 867 54.24 -7.63 35.53
C THR A 867 53.36 -7.04 34.44
N ARG A 868 53.96 -6.70 33.30
CA ARG A 868 53.32 -6.10 32.14
C ARG A 868 52.98 -7.17 31.10
N ARG A 869 51.71 -7.22 30.70
CA ARG A 869 51.16 -8.11 29.66
C ARG A 869 50.37 -7.31 28.62
N ALA A 870 49.97 -7.96 27.52
CA ALA A 870 49.11 -7.31 26.52
C ALA A 870 47.76 -6.90 27.14
N SER A 871 47.16 -7.80 27.92
CA SER A 871 45.85 -7.67 28.56
C SER A 871 45.78 -6.80 29.82
N GLY A 872 46.92 -6.38 30.38
CA GLY A 872 46.97 -5.71 31.70
C GLY A 872 48.38 -5.40 32.19
N THR A 873 48.49 -4.54 33.20
CA THR A 873 49.72 -4.34 33.98
C THR A 873 49.40 -4.59 35.45
N MET A 874 49.95 -5.67 36.01
CA MET A 874 49.82 -6.01 37.42
C MET A 874 50.99 -5.41 38.22
N ARG A 875 50.71 -4.94 39.44
CA ARG A 875 51.71 -4.62 40.46
C ARG A 875 51.44 -5.46 41.71
N GLN A 876 52.51 -5.96 42.33
CA GLN A 876 52.46 -6.66 43.60
C GLN A 876 53.67 -6.26 44.44
N LEU A 877 53.41 -5.93 45.69
CA LEU A 877 54.44 -5.67 46.68
C LEU A 877 54.80 -6.97 47.42
N ILE A 878 56.09 -7.25 47.54
CA ILE A 878 56.62 -8.37 48.32
C ILE A 878 57.44 -7.79 49.48
N GLN A 879 57.00 -8.02 50.71
CA GLN A 879 57.68 -7.61 51.94
C GLN A 879 57.74 -8.78 52.92
N LYS A 880 58.85 -8.90 53.65
CA LYS A 880 59.13 -10.04 54.54
C LYS A 880 58.68 -9.74 55.98
N ASN A 881 57.47 -10.16 56.34
CA ASN A 881 57.01 -10.24 57.73
C ASN A 881 57.13 -11.67 58.29
N ASN A 882 57.21 -11.80 59.60
CA ASN A 882 57.50 -13.08 60.27
C ASN A 882 56.26 -13.96 60.45
N SER A 883 56.16 -15.05 59.67
CA SER A 883 55.50 -16.30 60.11
C SER A 883 55.85 -17.52 59.23
N LEU A 884 56.91 -18.23 59.60
CA LEU A 884 57.18 -19.67 59.37
C LEU A 884 56.57 -20.38 58.14
N ALA A 885 56.76 -19.82 56.95
CA ALA A 885 56.80 -20.55 55.68
C ALA A 885 58.00 -20.09 54.84
N TYR A 886 58.52 -20.96 53.96
CA TYR A 886 59.69 -20.69 53.09
C TYR A 886 61.04 -20.43 53.77
N ALA A 887 61.36 -21.14 54.86
CA ALA A 887 62.70 -21.14 55.46
C ALA A 887 63.17 -22.53 55.95
N ALA A 888 62.97 -23.60 55.17
CA ALA A 888 63.43 -24.96 55.51
C ALA A 888 63.61 -25.89 54.28
N ALA A 889 64.31 -25.44 53.23
CA ALA A 889 64.64 -26.26 52.06
C ALA A 889 65.95 -25.83 51.38
N ALA A 890 67.06 -25.90 52.12
CA ALA A 890 68.37 -26.09 51.50
C ALA A 890 68.60 -27.60 51.32
N THR A 891 69.27 -27.99 50.23
CA THR A 891 69.48 -29.38 49.77
C THR A 891 68.25 -30.09 49.18
N ALA A 892 68.51 -31.03 48.26
CA ALA A 892 67.57 -31.88 47.51
C ALA A 892 66.61 -31.20 46.49
N ASP A 893 67.06 -31.19 45.23
CA ASP A 893 66.30 -31.45 43.99
C ASP A 893 64.75 -31.30 44.01
N ILE A 894 64.26 -30.09 43.70
CA ILE A 894 62.97 -29.93 43.00
C ILE A 894 63.15 -28.88 41.89
N GLN A 895 63.14 -29.33 40.62
CA GLN A 895 63.09 -28.48 39.43
C GLN A 895 61.65 -27.97 39.21
N ASP A 896 61.23 -26.98 40.00
CA ASP A 896 59.91 -26.35 39.86
C ASP A 896 60.01 -25.09 38.97
N GLU A 897 59.94 -25.31 37.66
CA GLU A 897 60.29 -24.33 36.60
C GLU A 897 59.32 -23.12 36.51
N ASN A 898 58.29 -23.05 37.35
CA ASN A 898 57.23 -22.02 37.31
C ASN A 898 57.59 -20.72 38.07
N TYR A 899 58.84 -20.55 38.54
CA TYR A 899 59.20 -19.44 39.43
C TYR A 899 60.53 -18.75 39.06
N LEU A 900 60.47 -17.44 38.86
CA LEU A 900 61.67 -16.59 38.81
C LEU A 900 62.20 -16.40 40.24
N THR A 901 63.42 -16.86 40.48
CA THR A 901 64.10 -16.69 41.77
C THR A 901 64.78 -15.32 41.82
N MET A 902 64.46 -14.51 42.83
CA MET A 902 65.00 -13.15 42.98
C MET A 902 66.29 -13.14 43.79
N VAL A 903 67.39 -12.69 43.17
CA VAL A 903 68.72 -12.65 43.77
C VAL A 903 69.38 -11.29 43.46
N PRO A 904 69.71 -10.47 44.48
CA PRO A 904 70.62 -9.33 44.36
C PRO A 904 72.08 -9.80 44.48
N GLU A 905 73.02 -8.97 44.02
CA GLU A 905 74.45 -9.30 43.95
C GLU A 905 75.19 -9.25 45.31
N ASP A 906 74.48 -9.07 46.43
CA ASP A 906 75.07 -9.12 47.77
C ASP A 906 75.51 -10.54 48.13
N VAL A 907 76.81 -10.67 48.45
CA VAL A 907 77.57 -11.92 48.64
C VAL A 907 77.07 -12.80 49.81
N LEU A 908 76.04 -12.35 50.54
CA LEU A 908 75.42 -13.07 51.66
C LEU A 908 74.26 -14.01 51.26
N GLY A 909 73.92 -14.10 49.97
CA GLY A 909 73.25 -15.28 49.39
C GLY A 909 71.81 -15.58 49.84
N SER A 910 71.13 -14.64 50.49
CA SER A 910 69.70 -14.77 50.82
C SER A 910 68.84 -14.61 49.56
N THR A 911 67.97 -15.58 49.26
CA THR A 911 66.99 -15.49 48.18
C THR A 911 65.81 -14.61 48.56
N TYR A 912 65.52 -13.59 47.75
CA TYR A 912 64.49 -12.58 48.02
C TYR A 912 63.13 -12.96 47.41
N GLY A 913 62.69 -14.18 47.74
CA GLY A 913 61.41 -14.73 47.29
C GLY A 913 61.45 -15.34 45.88
N LYS A 914 60.29 -15.87 45.51
CA LYS A 914 59.99 -16.47 44.20
C LYS A 914 58.82 -15.71 43.57
N ILE A 915 58.99 -15.22 42.35
CA ILE A 915 57.91 -14.61 41.55
C ILE A 915 57.35 -15.72 40.66
N PHE A 916 56.04 -15.96 40.71
CA PHE A 916 55.40 -16.93 39.80
C PHE A 916 55.47 -16.43 38.34
N ILE A 917 56.14 -17.20 37.49
CA ILE A 917 56.10 -17.01 36.03
C ILE A 917 54.85 -17.76 35.54
N PRO A 918 53.96 -17.13 34.74
CA PRO A 918 52.87 -17.85 34.10
C PRO A 918 53.39 -19.08 33.33
N SER A 919 52.78 -20.23 33.61
CA SER A 919 53.18 -21.55 33.11
C SER A 919 53.53 -21.55 31.61
N PRO A 920 54.55 -22.31 31.17
CA PRO A 920 54.91 -22.50 29.74
C PRO A 920 53.76 -23.01 28.86
N SER A 921 52.67 -23.50 29.45
CA SER A 921 51.45 -23.86 28.74
C SER A 921 50.66 -22.65 28.18
N SER A 922 50.98 -21.43 28.62
CA SER A 922 50.49 -20.20 28.01
C SER A 922 51.34 -19.86 26.78
N PRO A 923 50.76 -19.56 25.61
CA PRO A 923 51.50 -19.26 24.39
C PRO A 923 52.26 -17.92 24.43
N LEU A 924 52.21 -17.20 25.55
CA LEU A 924 52.97 -15.97 25.82
C LEU A 924 54.06 -16.16 26.89
N GLY A 925 54.03 -17.27 27.63
CA GLY A 925 55.07 -17.63 28.60
C GLY A 925 56.31 -18.21 27.91
N SER A 926 57.46 -18.09 28.56
CA SER A 926 58.66 -18.85 28.19
C SER A 926 59.55 -19.04 29.41
N PHE A 927 60.22 -20.19 29.47
CA PHE A 927 61.30 -20.45 30.42
C PHE A 927 62.56 -19.61 30.15
N ASN A 928 62.74 -19.10 28.93
CA ASN A 928 63.85 -18.22 28.62
C ASN A 928 63.56 -16.81 29.18
N VAL A 929 64.33 -16.41 30.18
CA VAL A 929 64.24 -15.10 30.85
C VAL A 929 65.44 -14.24 30.47
N VAL A 930 65.20 -13.24 29.63
CA VAL A 930 66.22 -12.32 29.11
C VAL A 930 66.24 -11.06 29.97
N GLU A 931 67.37 -10.77 30.63
CA GLU A 931 67.56 -9.50 31.36
C GLU A 931 67.83 -8.36 30.36
N LEU A 932 67.07 -7.27 30.45
CA LEU A 932 67.12 -6.16 29.50
C LEU A 932 68.15 -5.12 29.96
N PRO A 933 68.96 -4.54 29.04
CA PRO A 933 70.03 -3.62 29.41
C PRO A 933 69.49 -2.29 29.96
N GLU A 934 70.04 -1.84 31.09
CA GLU A 934 69.78 -0.55 31.73
C GLU A 934 70.15 0.61 30.79
N SER A 935 69.21 1.03 29.95
CA SER A 935 69.43 1.96 28.85
C SER A 935 68.22 2.84 28.58
N ASP A 936 68.45 4.08 28.15
CA ASP A 936 67.38 5.00 27.76
C ASP A 936 66.54 4.52 26.58
N ALA A 937 67.01 3.52 25.81
CA ALA A 937 66.21 2.87 24.79
C ALA A 937 65.16 1.92 25.39
N VAL A 938 65.55 1.11 26.38
CA VAL A 938 64.62 0.23 27.12
C VAL A 938 63.67 1.07 27.96
N ARG A 939 64.16 2.03 28.76
CA ARG A 939 63.31 2.88 29.61
C ARG A 939 62.21 3.59 28.82
N ARG A 940 62.54 4.21 27.67
CA ARG A 940 61.53 4.86 26.80
C ARG A 940 60.55 3.89 26.17
N ALA A 941 60.95 2.64 25.88
CA ALA A 941 60.03 1.62 25.39
C ALA A 941 59.02 1.22 26.48
N ILE A 942 59.47 1.05 27.73
CA ILE A 942 58.62 0.76 28.88
C ILE A 942 57.67 1.93 29.19
N GLU A 943 58.16 3.18 29.14
CA GLU A 943 57.31 4.37 29.28
C GLU A 943 56.26 4.50 28.15
N SER A 944 56.60 4.13 26.92
CA SER A 944 55.65 4.12 25.80
C SER A 944 54.58 3.04 25.98
N PHE A 945 54.98 1.89 26.50
CA PHE A 945 54.07 0.79 26.80
C PHE A 945 53.11 1.13 27.93
N ASP A 946 53.59 1.72 29.03
CA ASP A 946 52.75 2.13 30.17
C ASP A 946 51.80 3.29 29.84
N ARG A 947 52.07 4.07 28.78
CA ARG A 947 51.13 5.05 28.20
C ARG A 947 50.05 4.42 27.31
N THR A 948 50.24 3.18 26.86
CA THR A 948 49.26 2.47 26.02
C THR A 948 48.25 1.77 26.94
N SER A 949 46.99 2.20 26.95
CA SER A 949 45.95 1.64 27.83
C SER A 949 45.82 0.12 27.69
N ALA A 950 45.52 -0.56 28.80
CA ALA A 950 45.20 -1.98 28.82
C ALA A 950 43.68 -2.26 28.75
N LEU A 951 42.84 -1.23 28.76
CA LEU A 951 41.42 -1.32 28.42
C LEU A 951 41.26 -1.00 26.93
N ASP A 952 40.28 -1.61 26.27
CA ASP A 952 39.76 -1.07 25.00
C ASP A 952 38.75 0.03 25.33
N SER A 953 38.91 1.21 24.72
CA SER A 953 38.34 2.44 25.23
C SER A 953 37.60 3.17 24.11
N HIS A 954 36.30 3.35 24.31
CA HIS A 954 35.38 3.90 23.33
C HIS A 954 34.80 5.24 23.78
N LYS A 955 34.21 5.97 22.85
CA LYS A 955 33.55 7.26 23.09
C LYS A 955 32.31 7.41 22.23
N ALA A 956 31.28 8.08 22.77
CA ALA A 956 30.09 8.46 22.04
C ALA A 956 29.55 9.80 22.56
N GLY A 957 29.12 10.67 21.66
CA GLY A 957 28.49 11.93 22.04
C GLY A 957 27.04 11.74 22.48
N VAL A 958 26.54 12.65 23.33
CA VAL A 958 25.13 12.68 23.75
C VAL A 958 24.59 14.09 23.57
N ILE A 959 23.55 14.21 22.74
CA ILE A 959 22.95 15.48 22.32
C ILE A 959 21.46 15.49 22.69
N TYR A 960 21.02 16.51 23.40
CA TYR A 960 19.61 16.73 23.72
C TYR A 960 19.00 17.76 22.75
N ILE A 961 17.96 17.37 22.00
CA ILE A 961 17.21 18.25 21.11
C ILE A 961 15.84 18.54 21.74
N GLY A 962 15.65 19.77 22.19
CA GLY A 962 14.41 20.26 22.79
C GLY A 962 13.30 20.56 21.79
N GLU A 963 12.14 20.92 22.32
CA GLU A 963 10.98 21.32 21.53
C GLU A 963 11.25 22.59 20.72
N GLY A 964 10.90 22.58 19.43
CA GLY A 964 11.12 23.71 18.52
C GLY A 964 12.58 24.00 18.13
N GLN A 965 13.56 23.26 18.64
CA GLN A 965 14.98 23.47 18.31
C GLN A 965 15.32 22.86 16.95
N THR A 966 15.87 23.68 16.04
CA THR A 966 16.14 23.33 14.64
C THR A 966 17.53 23.75 14.14
N SER A 967 18.39 24.32 15.01
CA SER A 967 19.72 24.81 14.66
C SER A 967 20.78 24.38 15.68
N GLU A 968 21.99 24.11 15.19
CA GLU A 968 23.13 23.59 15.97
C GLU A 968 23.44 24.45 17.20
N ASP A 969 23.52 25.77 17.04
CA ASP A 969 23.88 26.70 18.12
C ASP A 969 22.88 26.70 19.28
N VAL A 970 21.58 26.63 18.98
CA VAL A 970 20.52 26.62 20.01
C VAL A 970 20.52 25.29 20.77
N ILE A 971 20.84 24.18 20.07
CA ILE A 971 20.95 22.86 20.68
C ILE A 971 22.17 22.76 21.60
N PHE A 972 23.33 23.30 21.19
CA PHE A 972 24.55 23.28 22.01
C PHE A 972 24.59 24.35 23.13
N GLN A 973 23.61 25.26 23.16
CA GLN A 973 23.38 26.13 24.32
C GLN A 973 22.61 25.45 25.46
N ASN A 974 22.02 24.26 25.25
CA ASN A 974 21.28 23.52 26.29
C ASN A 974 22.19 23.18 27.50
N ILE A 975 21.80 23.66 28.69
CA ILE A 975 22.51 23.41 29.97
C ILE A 975 21.90 22.22 30.73
N SER A 976 20.64 21.86 30.46
CA SER A 976 19.98 20.67 30.98
C SER A 976 18.83 20.27 30.07
N GLY A 977 18.47 18.98 30.05
CA GLY A 977 17.33 18.46 29.27
C GLY A 977 16.04 18.35 30.08
N SER A 978 15.18 17.43 29.65
CA SER A 978 13.99 17.02 30.41
C SER A 978 14.35 16.13 31.62
N PHE A 979 13.38 15.90 32.51
CA PHE A 979 13.57 15.04 33.68
C PHE A 979 14.06 13.63 33.30
N ASP A 980 13.42 13.03 32.29
CA ASP A 980 13.71 11.70 31.78
C ASP A 980 14.99 11.63 30.93
N TYR A 981 15.45 12.74 30.33
CA TYR A 981 16.80 12.83 29.79
C TYR A 981 17.85 12.76 30.89
N ASN A 982 17.65 13.50 31.98
CA ASN A 982 18.58 13.51 33.13
C ASN A 982 18.63 12.12 33.81
N GLU A 983 17.48 11.45 33.94
CA GLU A 983 17.40 10.06 34.41
C GLU A 983 18.10 9.09 33.44
N PHE A 984 17.86 9.22 32.13
CA PHE A 984 18.51 8.41 31.10
C PHE A 984 20.04 8.51 31.14
N ILE A 985 20.61 9.72 31.17
CA ILE A 985 22.07 9.87 31.23
C ILE A 985 22.65 9.31 32.54
N SER A 986 21.95 9.44 33.67
CA SER A 986 22.40 8.86 34.95
C SER A 986 22.42 7.33 34.96
N GLY A 987 21.70 6.66 34.05
CA GLY A 987 21.76 5.21 33.86
C GLY A 987 22.83 4.74 32.85
N LEU A 988 23.48 5.65 32.11
CA LEU A 988 24.49 5.28 31.11
C LEU A 988 25.81 4.82 31.74
N GLY A 989 26.15 5.29 32.93
CA GLY A 989 27.39 4.95 33.64
C GLY A 989 27.56 5.77 34.90
N ASP A 990 28.72 5.67 35.53
CA ASP A 990 29.07 6.38 36.76
C ASP A 990 29.63 7.78 36.48
N VAL A 991 29.41 8.70 37.41
CA VAL A 991 29.86 10.10 37.31
C VAL A 991 31.31 10.19 37.81
N GLN A 992 32.27 10.34 36.89
CA GLN A 992 33.70 10.43 37.20
C GLN A 992 34.22 11.87 37.00
N ARG A 993 35.12 12.32 37.89
CA ARG A 993 35.71 13.66 37.81
C ARG A 993 36.80 13.70 36.73
N LEU A 994 36.78 14.72 35.87
CA LEU A 994 37.77 14.90 34.81
C LEU A 994 39.12 15.41 35.34
N ARG A 995 39.11 16.29 36.35
CA ARG A 995 40.34 16.85 36.91
C ARG A 995 41.20 15.79 37.58
N GLY A 996 42.42 15.60 37.08
CA GLY A 996 43.34 14.57 37.57
C GLY A 996 42.92 13.14 37.23
N ALA A 997 42.01 12.94 36.27
CA ALA A 997 41.53 11.62 35.85
C ALA A 997 42.67 10.65 35.47
N THR A 998 42.65 9.48 36.09
CA THR A 998 43.52 8.33 35.79
C THR A 998 43.04 7.52 34.59
N PHE A 999 41.71 7.45 34.40
CA PHE A 999 41.02 6.79 33.30
C PHE A 999 41.20 7.52 31.95
N ASN A 1000 40.92 6.91 30.80
CA ASN A 1000 41.14 7.56 29.50
C ASN A 1000 40.01 8.57 29.19
N THR A 1001 40.28 9.87 29.21
CA THR A 1001 39.25 10.90 29.05
C THR A 1001 38.84 11.18 27.60
N GLN A 1002 39.33 10.39 26.63
CA GLN A 1002 38.89 10.38 25.22
C GLN A 1002 38.94 11.72 24.45
N GLY A 1003 39.64 12.70 25.00
CA GLY A 1003 39.80 14.05 24.45
C GLY A 1003 39.42 15.17 25.43
N LEU A 1004 38.65 14.87 26.48
CA LEU A 1004 38.21 15.85 27.48
C LEU A 1004 39.37 16.31 28.37
N ASP A 1005 39.40 17.61 28.66
CA ASP A 1005 40.40 18.28 29.52
C ASP A 1005 40.47 17.70 30.94
N ARG A 1006 41.70 17.45 31.42
CA ARG A 1006 42.01 16.92 32.76
C ARG A 1006 42.56 17.96 33.75
N THR A 1007 42.70 19.21 33.32
CA THR A 1007 43.58 20.20 33.97
C THR A 1007 42.84 21.45 34.47
N ASN A 1008 41.97 22.02 33.64
CA ASN A 1008 41.34 23.33 33.84
C ASN A 1008 39.81 23.26 33.81
N ASP A 1009 39.24 22.05 33.89
CA ASP A 1009 37.79 21.77 33.88
C ASP A 1009 37.06 22.37 32.66
N THR A 1010 37.77 22.59 31.54
CA THR A 1010 37.24 23.35 30.39
C THR A 1010 36.19 22.62 29.56
N ASP A 1011 36.11 21.29 29.68
CA ASP A 1011 35.05 20.47 29.09
C ASP A 1011 33.98 20.04 30.13
N GLY A 1012 34.07 20.57 31.35
CA GLY A 1012 33.24 20.21 32.50
C GLY A 1012 34.10 19.72 33.67
N GLU A 1013 33.50 19.68 34.86
CA GLU A 1013 34.15 19.09 36.05
C GLU A 1013 34.04 17.55 36.07
N TYR A 1014 32.99 17.01 35.44
CA TYR A 1014 32.61 15.60 35.47
C TYR A 1014 32.18 15.10 34.08
N ALA A 1015 32.43 13.83 33.82
CA ALA A 1015 31.88 13.10 32.68
C ALA A 1015 31.16 11.84 33.19
N ILE A 1016 30.28 11.26 32.36
CA ILE A 1016 29.71 9.94 32.63
C ILE A 1016 30.56 8.91 31.89
N VAL A 1017 30.99 7.89 32.63
CA VAL A 1017 31.88 6.83 32.16
C VAL A 1017 31.27 5.49 32.58
N TRP A 1018 31.22 4.53 31.66
CA TRP A 1018 30.93 3.14 32.00
C TRP A 1018 32.12 2.27 31.67
N ASP A 1019 32.52 1.41 32.60
CA ASP A 1019 33.62 0.48 32.41
C ASP A 1019 33.32 -0.92 32.96
N ASN A 1020 34.21 -1.85 32.63
CA ASN A 1020 34.34 -3.18 33.22
C ASN A 1020 35.81 -3.62 33.14
N GLU A 1021 36.11 -4.87 33.50
CA GLU A 1021 37.48 -5.44 33.52
C GLU A 1021 38.30 -5.30 32.21
N VAL A 1022 37.67 -4.97 31.08
CA VAL A 1022 38.29 -4.94 29.74
C VAL A 1022 37.90 -3.78 28.84
N THR A 1023 36.68 -3.24 28.96
CA THR A 1023 36.17 -2.17 28.08
C THR A 1023 35.68 -0.96 28.87
N GLU A 1024 36.01 0.23 28.36
CA GLU A 1024 35.66 1.54 28.90
C GLU A 1024 34.88 2.35 27.85
N MET A 1025 33.91 3.16 28.27
CA MET A 1025 33.08 3.99 27.40
C MET A 1025 32.83 5.36 28.04
N VAL A 1026 33.40 6.41 27.45
CA VAL A 1026 33.23 7.80 27.89
C VAL A 1026 32.12 8.47 27.08
N PHE A 1027 31.16 9.11 27.76
CA PHE A 1027 30.07 9.82 27.13
C PHE A 1027 30.36 11.33 27.03
N HIS A 1028 30.46 11.85 25.81
CA HIS A 1028 30.65 13.27 25.53
C HIS A 1028 29.29 14.00 25.59
N ILE A 1029 28.81 14.27 26.80
CA ILE A 1029 27.47 14.82 27.05
C ILE A 1029 27.46 16.35 26.91
N THR A 1030 26.83 16.83 25.84
CA THR A 1030 26.80 18.27 25.48
C THR A 1030 26.17 19.20 26.52
N THR A 1031 25.31 18.69 27.41
CA THR A 1031 24.69 19.46 28.52
C THR A 1031 25.57 19.52 29.77
N LEU A 1032 26.54 18.60 29.94
CA LEU A 1032 27.53 18.66 31.03
C LEU A 1032 28.74 19.54 30.66
N MET A 1033 29.01 19.70 29.36
CA MET A 1033 29.99 20.66 28.85
C MET A 1033 29.53 22.10 29.12
N PRO A 1034 30.32 22.93 29.84
CA PRO A 1034 29.93 24.29 30.18
C PRO A 1034 29.86 25.18 28.94
N ASN A 1035 28.91 26.10 28.91
CA ASN A 1035 28.79 27.07 27.81
C ASN A 1035 29.95 28.08 27.86
N SER A 1036 30.51 28.44 26.69
CA SER A 1036 31.55 29.49 26.62
C SER A 1036 30.95 30.88 26.86
N THR A 1037 31.77 31.80 27.39
CA THR A 1037 31.36 33.21 27.59
C THR A 1037 31.29 33.99 26.28
N ASP A 1038 32.05 33.61 25.25
CA ASP A 1038 31.76 33.98 23.87
C ASP A 1038 30.86 32.92 23.22
N ILE A 1039 29.66 33.34 22.84
CA ILE A 1039 28.66 32.53 22.12
C ILE A 1039 29.24 31.95 20.82
N ARG A 1040 30.17 32.67 20.16
CA ARG A 1040 30.83 32.24 18.92
C ARG A 1040 31.76 31.04 19.11
N GLU A 1041 32.35 30.91 20.30
CA GLU A 1041 33.22 29.79 20.64
C GLU A 1041 32.46 28.59 21.20
N ASN A 1042 31.23 28.79 21.71
CA ASN A 1042 30.44 27.75 22.36
C ASN A 1042 30.22 26.52 21.47
N THR A 1043 29.71 26.73 20.26
CA THR A 1043 29.44 25.66 19.28
C THR A 1043 30.74 24.95 18.86
N PRO A 1044 31.80 25.62 18.40
CA PRO A 1044 33.10 24.99 18.13
C PRO A 1044 33.68 24.19 19.31
N ARG A 1045 33.60 24.71 20.54
CA ARG A 1045 34.15 24.10 21.75
C ARG A 1045 33.49 22.77 22.11
N LYS A 1046 32.18 22.62 21.89
CA LYS A 1046 31.49 21.33 22.06
C LYS A 1046 31.66 20.44 20.83
N LYS A 1047 31.57 21.02 19.62
CA LYS A 1047 31.69 20.31 18.34
C LYS A 1047 33.05 19.66 18.12
N ARG A 1048 34.15 20.18 18.70
CA ARG A 1048 35.47 19.53 18.67
C ARG A 1048 35.50 18.12 19.30
N HIS A 1049 34.53 17.79 20.15
CA HIS A 1049 34.38 16.49 20.77
C HIS A 1049 33.35 15.65 20.02
N ILE A 1050 32.06 16.05 20.08
CA ILE A 1050 30.95 15.28 19.50
C ILE A 1050 30.98 15.19 17.97
N GLY A 1051 31.60 16.16 17.30
CA GLY A 1051 31.81 16.14 15.85
C GLY A 1051 32.99 15.24 15.43
N ASN A 1052 33.81 14.81 16.38
CA ASN A 1052 34.88 13.82 16.22
C ASN A 1052 34.50 12.46 16.83
N ASP A 1053 33.24 12.25 17.22
CA ASP A 1053 32.70 10.97 17.68
C ASP A 1053 32.00 10.25 16.52
N PHE A 1054 32.31 8.96 16.35
CA PHE A 1054 31.74 8.15 15.27
C PHE A 1054 30.27 7.78 15.50
N VAL A 1055 29.85 7.72 16.77
CA VAL A 1055 28.50 7.37 17.21
C VAL A 1055 27.98 8.49 18.13
N ASN A 1056 26.79 8.99 17.84
CA ASN A 1056 26.15 10.08 18.57
C ASN A 1056 24.74 9.68 19.03
N ILE A 1057 24.48 9.70 20.34
CA ILE A 1057 23.16 9.44 20.92
C ILE A 1057 22.35 10.73 20.92
N ILE A 1058 21.18 10.71 20.28
CA ILE A 1058 20.29 11.87 20.15
C ILE A 1058 19.04 11.64 21.01
N PHE A 1059 18.86 12.41 22.08
CA PHE A 1059 17.61 12.43 22.83
C PHE A 1059 16.67 13.48 22.23
N ASN A 1060 15.61 13.01 21.57
CA ASN A 1060 14.75 13.79 20.68
C ASN A 1060 13.41 14.14 21.32
N ASN A 1061 13.33 15.32 21.93
CA ASN A 1061 12.08 15.93 22.41
C ASN A 1061 11.49 16.94 21.41
N SER A 1062 12.03 17.05 20.18
CA SER A 1062 11.51 17.98 19.16
C SER A 1062 10.09 17.66 18.66
N GLY A 1063 9.62 16.43 18.87
CA GLY A 1063 8.38 15.89 18.29
C GLY A 1063 8.46 15.55 16.80
N THR A 1064 9.54 15.95 16.11
CA THR A 1064 9.78 15.65 14.70
C THR A 1064 10.33 14.23 14.51
N ARG A 1065 10.23 13.69 13.28
CA ARG A 1065 10.94 12.46 12.90
C ARG A 1065 12.27 12.87 12.27
N LEU A 1066 13.36 12.46 12.90
CA LEU A 1066 14.71 12.67 12.40
C LEU A 1066 15.08 11.58 11.37
N THR A 1067 15.92 11.94 10.41
CA THR A 1067 16.58 11.01 9.46
C THR A 1067 18.10 11.20 9.57
N PHE A 1068 18.90 10.30 8.99
CA PHE A 1068 20.35 10.46 8.98
C PHE A 1068 20.75 11.77 8.29
N ASP A 1069 20.20 12.05 7.10
CA ASP A 1069 20.52 13.25 6.33
C ASP A 1069 20.16 14.55 7.06
N ALA A 1070 19.03 14.55 7.78
CA ALA A 1070 18.62 15.68 8.60
C ALA A 1070 19.59 15.92 9.77
N LEU A 1071 20.07 14.85 10.41
CA LEU A 1071 21.05 14.93 11.50
C LEU A 1071 22.46 15.28 11.01
N ALA A 1072 22.89 14.76 9.85
CA ALA A 1072 24.15 15.12 9.22
C ALA A 1072 24.16 16.58 8.71
N THR A 1073 22.99 17.11 8.31
CA THR A 1073 22.82 18.53 7.97
C THR A 1073 22.80 19.42 9.21
N LEU A 1074 22.20 18.95 10.31
CA LEU A 1074 22.10 19.67 11.58
C LEU A 1074 23.40 19.66 12.39
N PHE A 1075 24.18 18.59 12.30
CA PHE A 1075 25.49 18.41 12.94
C PHE A 1075 26.56 17.99 11.91
N PRO A 1076 27.01 18.89 11.02
CA PRO A 1076 28.01 18.54 10.00
C PRO A 1076 29.31 18.00 10.61
N SER A 1077 29.65 16.75 10.26
CA SER A 1077 30.85 16.02 10.68
C SER A 1077 31.34 15.14 9.53
N SER A 1078 32.66 14.95 9.44
CA SER A 1078 33.31 13.97 8.54
C SER A 1078 33.55 12.60 9.20
N PHE A 1079 33.10 12.42 10.44
CA PHE A 1079 33.40 11.25 11.28
C PHE A 1079 32.14 10.54 11.82
N SER A 1080 31.05 11.26 12.10
CA SER A 1080 29.84 10.67 12.68
C SER A 1080 29.08 9.80 11.67
N TYR A 1081 29.27 8.48 11.76
CA TYR A 1081 28.65 7.48 10.88
C TYR A 1081 27.30 6.97 11.39
N VAL A 1082 27.02 7.08 12.70
CA VAL A 1082 25.82 6.53 13.35
C VAL A 1082 25.20 7.52 14.33
N TYR A 1083 23.87 7.68 14.25
CA TYR A 1083 23.05 8.37 15.23
C TYR A 1083 22.06 7.42 15.89
N ILE A 1084 22.09 7.32 17.23
CA ILE A 1084 21.16 6.50 18.01
C ILE A 1084 20.09 7.43 18.58
N VAL A 1085 18.93 7.48 17.91
CA VAL A 1085 17.83 8.39 18.25
C VAL A 1085 16.90 7.73 19.28
N VAL A 1086 16.81 8.37 20.45
CA VAL A 1086 15.86 8.04 21.52
C VAL A 1086 14.73 9.08 21.47
N THR A 1087 13.49 8.64 21.29
CA THR A 1087 12.30 9.53 21.27
C THR A 1087 11.23 8.99 22.24
N PRO A 1088 10.64 9.80 23.14
CA PRO A 1088 9.55 9.35 24.01
C PRO A 1088 8.35 8.74 23.25
N SER A 1089 7.65 7.79 23.90
CA SER A 1089 6.45 7.12 23.36
C SER A 1089 5.27 8.07 23.13
N ALA A 1090 5.02 8.96 24.08
CA ALA A 1090 4.02 10.02 24.02
C ALA A 1090 4.72 11.38 23.98
N ARG A 1091 4.13 12.37 23.30
CA ARG A 1091 4.69 13.73 23.28
C ARG A 1091 4.58 14.35 24.67
N THR A 1092 5.67 14.94 25.11
CA THR A 1092 5.80 15.80 26.28
C THR A 1092 6.36 17.15 25.82
N SER A 1093 5.67 18.26 26.08
CA SER A 1093 6.34 19.57 26.00
C SER A 1093 7.31 19.74 27.17
N PHE A 1094 8.28 20.65 27.03
CA PHE A 1094 9.22 20.95 28.11
C PHE A 1094 8.51 21.47 29.38
N ILE A 1095 7.38 22.15 29.22
CA ILE A 1095 6.58 22.69 30.34
C ILE A 1095 5.77 21.58 31.01
N GLU A 1096 5.08 20.72 30.23
CA GLU A 1096 4.31 19.59 30.78
C GLU A 1096 5.21 18.58 31.49
N ALA A 1097 6.40 18.29 30.95
CA ALA A 1097 7.37 17.37 31.55
C ALA A 1097 7.86 17.83 32.95
N ARG A 1098 7.76 19.13 33.26
CA ARG A 1098 8.12 19.72 34.56
C ARG A 1098 6.92 20.04 35.44
N SER A 1099 5.74 20.24 34.85
CA SER A 1099 4.50 20.62 35.55
C SER A 1099 3.64 19.41 35.94
N THR A 1100 3.76 18.31 35.19
CA THR A 1100 2.99 17.08 35.43
C THR A 1100 3.67 16.25 36.51
N THR A 1101 3.34 16.52 37.78
CA THR A 1101 3.87 15.78 38.94
C THR A 1101 3.77 14.27 38.72
N ALA A 1102 2.63 13.79 38.24
CA ALA A 1102 2.38 12.38 37.91
C ALA A 1102 3.38 11.77 36.91
N PHE A 1103 3.96 12.54 35.98
CA PHE A 1103 5.01 12.05 35.09
C PHE A 1103 6.33 11.85 35.83
N THR A 1104 6.74 12.87 36.60
CA THR A 1104 7.98 12.86 37.38
C THR A 1104 7.97 11.82 38.50
N THR A 1105 6.80 11.52 39.08
CA THR A 1105 6.65 10.49 40.13
C THR A 1105 6.34 9.10 39.59
N ALA A 1106 5.94 8.95 38.33
CA ALA A 1106 5.75 7.63 37.72
C ALA A 1106 7.11 6.92 37.60
N PRO A 1107 7.24 5.64 38.00
CA PRO A 1107 8.52 4.93 37.94
C PRO A 1107 8.97 4.76 36.48
N SER A 1108 10.27 4.83 36.23
CA SER A 1108 10.90 4.72 34.90
C SER A 1108 10.42 3.51 34.10
N THR A 1109 10.13 2.39 34.78
CA THR A 1109 9.52 1.18 34.20
C THR A 1109 8.25 1.47 33.42
N THR A 1110 7.39 2.40 33.85
CA THR A 1110 6.09 2.72 33.22
C THR A 1110 6.18 3.70 32.05
N ARG A 1111 7.34 4.34 31.85
CA ARG A 1111 7.60 5.20 30.70
C ARG A 1111 8.24 4.36 29.59
N PHE A 1112 7.89 4.65 28.33
CA PHE A 1112 8.39 3.91 27.18
C PHE A 1112 9.02 4.86 26.16
N TYR A 1113 10.07 4.37 25.51
CA TYR A 1113 10.92 5.12 24.59
C TYR A 1113 11.14 4.32 23.32
N LYS A 1114 11.24 5.05 22.22
CA LYS A 1114 11.36 4.54 20.87
C LYS A 1114 12.79 4.78 20.44
N VAL A 1115 13.55 3.71 20.26
CA VAL A 1115 14.98 3.74 19.93
C VAL A 1115 15.13 3.34 18.47
N GLN A 1116 15.80 4.19 17.68
CA GLN A 1116 16.16 3.87 16.29
C GLN A 1116 17.62 4.25 16.00
N VAL A 1117 18.37 3.34 15.39
CA VAL A 1117 19.74 3.54 14.93
C VAL A 1117 19.71 3.95 13.46
N LEU A 1118 20.17 5.16 13.19
CA LEU A 1118 20.27 5.76 11.86
C LEU A 1118 21.74 5.78 11.45
N ALA A 1119 22.09 5.06 10.40
CA ALA A 1119 23.46 4.97 9.88
C ALA A 1119 23.61 5.73 8.56
N ALA A 1120 24.84 6.14 8.24
CA ALA A 1120 25.20 6.69 6.94
C ALA A 1120 24.91 5.70 5.80
N SER A 1121 24.67 6.20 4.59
CA SER A 1121 24.35 5.36 3.41
C SER A 1121 25.48 4.40 3.00
N ASP A 1122 26.70 4.66 3.44
CA ASP A 1122 27.91 3.87 3.21
C ASP A 1122 28.33 3.05 4.45
N TYR A 1123 27.42 2.86 5.41
CA TYR A 1123 27.63 2.14 6.66
C TYR A 1123 26.58 1.01 6.82
N PRO A 1124 26.98 -0.20 7.27
CA PRO A 1124 26.10 -1.36 7.24
C PRO A 1124 24.92 -1.23 8.23
N THR A 1125 23.69 -1.47 7.75
CA THR A 1125 22.45 -1.39 8.56
C THR A 1125 22.21 -2.67 9.37
N VAL A 1126 23.11 -2.93 10.32
CA VAL A 1126 23.23 -4.21 11.04
C VAL A 1126 22.71 -4.18 12.48
N SER A 1127 22.71 -3.01 13.12
CA SER A 1127 22.34 -2.85 14.54
C SER A 1127 20.92 -3.38 14.89
N PRO A 1128 20.69 -3.93 16.10
CA PRO A 1128 19.38 -4.49 16.51
C PRO A 1128 18.20 -3.50 16.52
N ALA A 1129 18.47 -2.19 16.45
CA ALA A 1129 17.47 -1.13 16.43
C ALA A 1129 17.48 -0.29 15.14
N VAL A 1130 17.87 -0.87 14.00
CA VAL A 1130 17.70 -0.24 12.67
C VAL A 1130 16.22 0.07 12.38
N ASP A 1131 15.30 -0.83 12.76
CA ASP A 1131 13.88 -0.49 12.88
C ASP A 1131 13.62 0.11 14.27
N GLU A 1132 12.64 1.02 14.38
CA GLU A 1132 12.18 1.57 15.67
C GLU A 1132 11.78 0.44 16.65
N LYS A 1133 12.50 0.31 17.77
CA LYS A 1133 12.17 -0.61 18.87
C LYS A 1133 11.61 0.17 20.05
N VAL A 1134 10.69 -0.42 20.80
CA VAL A 1134 10.12 0.18 22.01
C VAL A 1134 10.69 -0.50 23.25
N VAL A 1135 11.23 0.30 24.17
CA VAL A 1135 11.91 -0.16 25.40
C VAL A 1135 11.43 0.70 26.57
N SER A 1136 11.29 0.11 27.75
CA SER A 1136 10.93 0.83 28.98
C SER A 1136 12.07 1.72 29.49
N GLY A 1137 11.74 2.77 30.24
CA GLY A 1137 12.74 3.72 30.78
C GLY A 1137 13.76 3.10 31.73
N ALA A 1138 13.42 1.97 32.36
CA ALA A 1138 14.34 1.22 33.21
C ALA A 1138 15.42 0.48 32.41
N SER A 1139 15.05 -0.09 31.26
CA SER A 1139 15.97 -0.87 30.41
C SER A 1139 16.65 -0.04 29.32
N LEU A 1140 16.12 1.15 29.03
CA LEU A 1140 16.63 2.09 28.01
C LEU A 1140 18.14 2.38 28.11
N PRO A 1141 18.73 2.74 29.26
CA PRO A 1141 20.15 3.13 29.31
C PRO A 1141 21.08 1.95 28.99
N GLY A 1142 20.78 0.77 29.54
CA GLY A 1142 21.53 -0.46 29.27
C GLY A 1142 21.43 -0.90 27.81
N PHE A 1143 20.23 -0.81 27.21
CA PHE A 1143 20.02 -1.12 25.79
C PHE A 1143 20.79 -0.15 24.87
N VAL A 1144 20.64 1.17 25.08
CA VAL A 1144 21.31 2.19 24.25
C VAL A 1144 22.83 2.14 24.41
N ARG A 1145 23.35 1.90 25.61
CA ARG A 1145 24.79 1.67 25.82
C ARG A 1145 25.30 0.46 25.04
N ASN A 1146 24.54 -0.64 25.00
CA ASN A 1146 24.93 -1.84 24.26
C ASN A 1146 25.00 -1.59 22.75
N LEU A 1147 23.98 -0.93 22.19
CA LEU A 1147 23.97 -0.48 20.79
C LEU A 1147 25.19 0.40 20.50
N ALA A 1148 25.39 1.46 21.29
CA ALA A 1148 26.46 2.42 21.10
C ALA A 1148 27.85 1.77 21.14
N LEU A 1149 28.11 0.86 22.09
CA LEU A 1149 29.38 0.12 22.18
C LEU A 1149 29.60 -0.74 20.93
N ASN A 1150 28.61 -1.54 20.53
CA ASN A 1150 28.73 -2.43 19.37
C ASN A 1150 28.93 -1.63 18.06
N ASP A 1151 28.23 -0.50 17.89
CA ASP A 1151 28.34 0.38 16.72
C ASP A 1151 29.66 1.20 16.74
N CYS A 1152 30.22 1.53 17.92
CA CYS A 1152 31.59 2.07 18.05
C CYS A 1152 32.65 1.09 17.56
N MET A 1153 32.51 -0.21 17.89
CA MET A 1153 33.43 -1.25 17.40
C MET A 1153 33.35 -1.41 15.87
N VAL A 1154 32.16 -1.34 15.26
CA VAL A 1154 32.00 -1.31 13.79
C VAL A 1154 32.68 -0.07 13.20
N ALA A 1155 32.47 1.10 13.80
CA ALA A 1155 33.03 2.35 13.28
C ALA A 1155 34.56 2.41 13.30
N LEU A 1156 35.20 1.82 14.33
CA LEU A 1156 36.66 1.72 14.42
C LEU A 1156 37.27 0.97 13.24
N MET A 1157 36.64 -0.11 12.76
CA MET A 1157 37.08 -0.87 11.56
C MET A 1157 37.09 -0.05 10.27
N LYS A 1158 36.26 1.01 10.18
CA LYS A 1158 36.12 1.86 8.98
C LYS A 1158 37.07 3.06 8.99
N SER A 1159 37.78 3.30 10.10
CA SER A 1159 38.66 4.46 10.26
C SER A 1159 39.83 4.42 9.26
N PRO A 1160 40.11 5.50 8.49
CA PRO A 1160 41.22 5.55 7.53
C PRO A 1160 42.62 5.67 8.20
N ARG A 1161 42.74 5.26 9.47
CA ARG A 1161 43.98 5.23 10.26
C ARG A 1161 44.42 3.81 10.65
N SER A 1162 43.57 2.81 10.46
CA SER A 1162 43.89 1.39 10.63
C SER A 1162 44.22 0.76 9.28
N ASP A 1163 45.12 -0.23 9.28
CA ASP A 1163 45.36 -1.04 8.08
C ASP A 1163 44.07 -1.74 7.63
N PRO A 1164 43.80 -1.82 6.31
CA PRO A 1164 42.52 -2.28 5.77
C PRO A 1164 42.29 -3.78 6.00
N GLY A 1165 41.68 -4.11 7.14
CA GLY A 1165 41.29 -5.47 7.54
C GLY A 1165 41.43 -5.77 9.03
N GLU A 1166 42.23 -5.00 9.78
CA GLU A 1166 42.52 -5.30 11.19
C GLU A 1166 41.81 -4.40 12.20
N TYR A 1167 41.35 -4.97 13.32
CA TYR A 1167 40.72 -4.23 14.40
C TYR A 1167 41.78 -3.54 15.29
N PRO A 1168 41.73 -2.20 15.46
CA PRO A 1168 42.75 -1.43 16.18
C PRO A 1168 42.62 -1.53 17.72
N SER A 1169 42.78 -2.74 18.27
CA SER A 1169 42.77 -2.98 19.72
C SER A 1169 44.02 -2.47 20.41
N SER A 1170 43.83 -1.82 21.57
CA SER A 1170 44.91 -1.42 22.48
C SER A 1170 45.77 -2.62 22.95
N TRP A 1171 45.16 -3.80 23.12
CA TRP A 1171 45.83 -5.05 23.49
C TRP A 1171 46.76 -5.57 22.39
N ARG A 1172 46.36 -5.50 21.11
CA ARG A 1172 47.22 -5.88 19.98
C ARG A 1172 48.45 -4.99 19.92
N ASN A 1173 48.27 -3.67 20.05
CA ASN A 1173 49.37 -2.71 20.09
C ASN A 1173 50.34 -3.01 21.26
N ARG A 1174 49.83 -3.35 22.45
CA ARG A 1174 50.67 -3.79 23.58
C ARG A 1174 51.40 -5.10 23.30
N LEU A 1175 50.75 -6.10 22.70
CA LEU A 1175 51.38 -7.36 22.27
C LEU A 1175 52.50 -7.12 21.24
N GLU A 1176 52.27 -6.24 20.27
CA GLU A 1176 53.28 -5.82 19.29
C GLU A 1176 54.46 -5.12 19.93
N GLN A 1177 54.24 -4.19 20.88
CA GLN A 1177 55.33 -3.54 21.60
C GLN A 1177 56.18 -4.56 22.38
N LEU A 1178 55.54 -5.53 23.03
CA LEU A 1178 56.22 -6.65 23.71
C LEU A 1178 57.02 -7.51 22.71
N ARG A 1179 56.44 -7.87 21.55
CA ARG A 1179 57.13 -8.60 20.47
C ARG A 1179 58.29 -7.83 19.86
N ARG A 1180 58.16 -6.51 19.67
CA ARG A 1180 59.22 -5.63 19.14
C ARG A 1180 60.38 -5.52 20.13
N MET A 1181 60.11 -5.55 21.44
CA MET A 1181 61.16 -5.71 22.46
C MET A 1181 61.78 -7.11 22.44
N ALA A 1182 60.96 -8.17 22.32
CA ALA A 1182 61.41 -9.56 22.23
C ALA A 1182 62.35 -9.80 21.04
N MET A 1183 61.97 -9.36 19.83
CA MET A 1183 62.81 -9.46 18.64
C MET A 1183 64.10 -8.62 18.72
N ARG A 1184 64.10 -7.52 19.48
CA ARG A 1184 65.25 -6.61 19.59
C ARG A 1184 66.30 -7.04 20.62
N TYR A 1185 65.87 -7.71 21.69
CA TYR A 1185 66.74 -8.06 22.83
C TYR A 1185 66.81 -9.57 23.10
N GLY A 1186 65.78 -10.34 22.74
CA GLY A 1186 65.72 -11.80 22.93
C GLY A 1186 66.39 -12.62 21.83
N SER A 1187 66.88 -12.00 20.76
CA SER A 1187 67.70 -12.65 19.71
C SER A 1187 69.21 -12.50 19.96
N ALA A 1188 69.61 -12.24 21.21
CA ALA A 1188 70.98 -11.97 21.64
C ALA A 1188 71.46 -12.97 22.71
N ALA A 1189 71.03 -14.23 22.60
CA ALA A 1189 71.47 -15.40 23.35
C ALA A 1189 71.42 -16.63 22.42
#